data_AF-A0A961BNR0-F1
#
_entry.id   AF-A0A961BNR0-F1
#
_cell.length_a   1.000
_cell.length_b   1.000
_cell.length_c   1.000
_cell.angle_alpha   90.00
_cell.angle_beta   90.00
_cell.angle_gamma   90.00
#
_symmetry.space_group_name_H-M   'P 1'
#
loop_
_entity.id
_entity.type
_entity.pdbx_description
1 polymer ?
#
loop_
_entity_poly.entity_id
_entity_poly.type
_entity_poly.pdbx_seq_one_letter_code
_entity_poly.pdbx_strand_id
1 'polypeptide(L)'
;LNRFANMLALLDARVRGVDETEAVAAREWSEYTWRGDQAPGFPFVHGLQSSETDFSDLRQSRLLIQVGKNLVENKMPESHFFQEIIERGGKVVSIVPEYGPQASKADYWIPVRAGLSDTALFLGIAKALIDRELYDVDFLKRFTDFPLLVRLDTLERVRAADVFAGYSGRLRSDADSFTVHGMTAEQYDRLGDRVVMTEAGELAAITREDVGDRMSDAGVDPMLDFRGEIALSDGSTVEVASVLSMYRDHLTDYDLDTVVDITGAPKDLVERLIVDVATIKPMGIHVGEGINHYFHATLHNRAVYMVSMLTGNIGVPGAGVSTWAGNYKGGIFHAAPWFGPGVGGYVNEDPFHPLLGETDRYSDETTHHRIHGEETSYWGYGDKPLVVDTPSDGRRVFTGKTHLPTPTKVLWYNNANLINQAKWAYELVHNVNPKVDMIVDQQIEWTASAEHADIVFPVNSWMEFETIEMAGSCSNPFLQLWKGGIEPLYDSRDDIAVFAGVARALTAHTGEPLFADFFKFATDGRPEVYLDRVLAASFTTEGYTVEDIMRGAYGEPGGALMQYRTLPRIPFYEQIRDSKPFYTDTGRMHAYVDIPEAIEYGENLIVHREAVEATPYLPNVIVSSSPYLRPQSYGIPLDDLDAGRRQVRNVMMAWGDVKATTNPLYDAGYEFLCLTPKSRHSVH
;
A
#
# COMPACT_ATOMS: atom_id res chain seq x y z
N LEU A 1 18.87 -6.65 10.25
CA LEU A 1 18.94 -7.59 9.11
C LEU A 1 19.34 -6.90 7.80
N ASN A 2 18.58 -5.92 7.29
CA ASN A 2 18.84 -5.36 5.94
C ASN A 2 20.24 -4.71 5.80
N ARG A 3 20.76 -4.09 6.86
CA ARG A 3 22.17 -3.65 6.92
C ARG A 3 23.16 -4.81 6.67
N PHE A 4 22.95 -5.94 7.34
CA PHE A 4 23.77 -7.14 7.13
C PHE A 4 23.62 -7.66 5.70
N ALA A 5 22.41 -7.66 5.15
CA ALA A 5 22.16 -8.02 3.76
C ALA A 5 22.96 -7.12 2.80
N ASN A 6 22.94 -5.79 2.98
CA ASN A 6 23.68 -4.83 2.16
C ASN A 6 25.20 -5.06 2.20
N MET A 7 25.74 -5.37 3.38
CA MET A 7 27.16 -5.70 3.60
C MET A 7 27.66 -6.85 2.71
N LEU A 8 26.78 -7.78 2.31
CA LEU A 8 27.17 -8.91 1.47
C LEU A 8 27.61 -8.51 0.05
N ALA A 9 27.47 -7.23 -0.36
CA ALA A 9 28.13 -6.71 -1.55
C ALA A 9 29.67 -6.87 -1.51
N LEU A 10 30.28 -6.81 -0.32
CA LEU A 10 31.71 -7.09 -0.16
C LEU A 10 32.08 -8.52 -0.54
N LEU A 11 31.20 -9.47 -0.21
CA LEU A 11 31.38 -10.88 -0.56
C LEU A 11 31.25 -11.07 -2.07
N ASP A 12 30.27 -10.41 -2.68
CA ASP A 12 30.01 -10.48 -4.11
C ASP A 12 31.16 -9.90 -4.95
N ALA A 13 31.67 -8.72 -4.60
CA ALA A 13 32.84 -8.11 -5.24
C ALA A 13 34.03 -9.09 -5.27
N ARG A 14 34.24 -9.82 -4.16
CA ARG A 14 35.29 -10.83 -4.07
C ARG A 14 35.00 -12.08 -4.90
N VAL A 15 33.79 -12.62 -4.82
CA VAL A 15 33.42 -13.90 -5.43
C VAL A 15 33.28 -13.77 -6.95
N ARG A 16 32.62 -12.71 -7.43
CA ARG A 16 32.49 -12.43 -8.87
C ARG A 16 33.70 -11.68 -9.44
N GLY A 17 34.54 -11.05 -8.60
CA GLY A 17 35.68 -10.26 -9.05
C GLY A 17 35.26 -8.95 -9.74
N VAL A 18 34.12 -8.39 -9.34
CA VAL A 18 33.58 -7.13 -9.88
C VAL A 18 34.00 -5.96 -9.00
N ASP A 19 33.98 -4.76 -9.56
CA ASP A 19 34.27 -3.55 -8.79
C ASP A 19 33.13 -3.16 -7.86
N GLU A 20 33.39 -2.16 -7.01
CA GLU A 20 32.41 -1.66 -6.05
C GLU A 20 31.16 -1.11 -6.73
N THR A 21 31.16 -0.64 -7.97
CA THR A 21 29.97 -0.09 -8.63
C THR A 21 29.06 -1.17 -9.22
N GLU A 22 29.62 -2.35 -9.49
CA GLU A 22 28.91 -3.51 -10.04
C GLU A 22 28.52 -4.55 -8.99
N ALA A 23 29.06 -4.44 -7.77
CA ALA A 23 28.80 -5.36 -6.67
C ALA A 23 27.34 -5.28 -6.19
N VAL A 24 26.70 -6.43 -6.07
CA VAL A 24 25.32 -6.59 -5.59
C VAL A 24 25.30 -7.38 -4.30
N ALA A 25 24.26 -7.20 -3.51
CA ALA A 25 24.13 -7.83 -2.21
C ALA A 25 23.03 -8.91 -2.21
N ALA A 26 22.51 -9.24 -1.03
CA ALA A 26 21.41 -10.20 -0.92
C ALA A 26 20.09 -9.66 -1.46
N ARG A 27 19.10 -10.54 -1.56
CA ARG A 27 17.71 -10.12 -1.75
C ARG A 27 17.11 -9.73 -0.41
N GLU A 28 16.44 -8.59 -0.35
CA GLU A 28 15.59 -8.24 0.79
C GLU A 28 14.13 -8.55 0.48
N TRP A 29 13.38 -8.85 1.52
CA TRP A 29 11.99 -9.27 1.38
C TRP A 29 11.03 -8.22 1.92
N SER A 30 10.04 -7.88 1.11
CA SER A 30 8.91 -7.07 1.55
C SER A 30 7.97 -7.91 2.41
N GLU A 31 7.84 -7.54 3.68
CA GLU A 31 6.81 -8.10 4.55
C GLU A 31 5.47 -7.38 4.37
N TYR A 32 5.44 -6.10 4.02
CA TYR A 32 4.19 -5.32 4.04
C TYR A 32 3.16 -5.85 3.04
N THR A 33 3.62 -6.19 1.83
CA THR A 33 2.81 -6.87 0.79
C THR A 33 2.56 -8.34 1.12
N TRP A 34 3.58 -9.06 1.59
CA TRP A 34 3.50 -10.51 1.84
C TRP A 34 2.51 -10.87 2.95
N ARG A 35 2.49 -10.06 4.02
CA ARG A 35 1.51 -10.20 5.10
C ARG A 35 0.09 -9.94 4.58
N GLY A 36 -0.03 -9.13 3.53
CA GLY A 36 -1.27 -8.58 3.00
C GLY A 36 -1.67 -7.28 3.70
N ASP A 37 -0.80 -6.73 4.54
CA ASP A 37 -1.10 -5.57 5.37
C ASP A 37 -1.18 -4.28 4.53
N GLN A 38 -0.40 -4.18 3.45
CA GLN A 38 -0.46 -3.06 2.52
C GLN A 38 -1.83 -3.02 1.86
N ALA A 39 -2.47 -1.84 1.84
CA ALA A 39 -3.67 -1.59 1.05
C ALA A 39 -3.26 -1.37 -0.42
N PRO A 40 -3.37 -2.37 -1.31
CA PRO A 40 -2.73 -2.30 -2.63
C PRO A 40 -3.38 -1.26 -3.56
N GLY A 41 -4.63 -0.83 -3.29
CA GLY A 41 -5.29 0.19 -4.12
C GLY A 41 -4.95 1.63 -3.74
N PHE A 42 -4.32 1.88 -2.59
CA PHE A 42 -3.97 3.23 -2.13
C PHE A 42 -3.01 3.95 -3.10
N PRO A 43 -1.90 3.31 -3.55
CA PRO A 43 -1.02 3.90 -4.55
C PRO A 43 -1.74 4.29 -5.85
N PHE A 44 -2.74 3.51 -6.28
CA PHE A 44 -3.52 3.82 -7.48
C PHE A 44 -4.40 5.06 -7.31
N VAL A 45 -4.82 5.39 -6.08
CA VAL A 45 -5.66 6.57 -5.82
C VAL A 45 -4.83 7.83 -5.63
N HIS A 46 -3.75 7.77 -4.86
CA HIS A 46 -3.07 9.00 -4.40
C HIS A 46 -1.54 8.97 -4.57
N GLY A 47 -0.97 7.87 -5.08
CA GLY A 47 0.46 7.75 -5.40
C GLY A 47 1.39 7.54 -4.20
N LEU A 48 0.83 7.29 -3.00
CA LEU A 48 1.62 6.93 -1.81
C LEU A 48 1.41 5.46 -1.46
N GLN A 49 2.39 4.86 -0.79
CA GLN A 49 2.33 3.46 -0.34
C GLN A 49 1.10 3.18 0.54
N SER A 50 0.74 4.14 1.39
CA SER A 50 -0.37 4.08 2.34
C SER A 50 -0.82 5.49 2.76
N SER A 51 -1.91 5.57 3.50
CA SER A 51 -2.48 6.77 4.11
C SER A 51 -3.00 6.38 5.48
N GLU A 52 -2.45 6.98 6.53
CA GLU A 52 -2.83 6.63 7.90
C GLU A 52 -2.86 7.84 8.80
N THR A 53 -3.85 7.81 9.67
CA THR A 53 -4.07 8.81 10.70
C THR A 53 -3.56 8.30 12.03
N ASP A 54 -3.17 9.21 12.91
CA ASP A 54 -3.04 8.83 14.31
C ASP A 54 -4.42 8.44 14.83
N PHE A 55 -4.53 7.33 15.55
CA PHE A 55 -5.83 6.84 16.01
C PHE A 55 -6.51 7.82 16.97
N SER A 56 -5.75 8.73 17.58
CA SER A 56 -6.28 9.85 18.34
C SER A 56 -7.18 10.76 17.51
N ASP A 57 -7.00 10.89 16.19
CA ASP A 57 -7.85 11.69 15.30
C ASP A 57 -9.25 11.08 15.12
N LEU A 58 -9.41 9.76 15.32
CA LEU A 58 -10.71 9.10 15.20
C LEU A 58 -11.79 9.80 16.04
N ARG A 59 -11.42 10.36 17.21
CA ARG A 59 -12.33 11.11 18.10
C ARG A 59 -13.00 12.33 17.47
N GLN A 60 -12.46 12.83 16.35
CA GLN A 60 -13.01 13.96 15.60
C GLN A 60 -14.05 13.53 14.57
N SER A 61 -14.13 12.22 14.27
CA SER A 61 -15.10 11.67 13.33
C SER A 61 -16.52 11.78 13.87
N ARG A 62 -17.50 12.06 13.00
CA ARG A 62 -18.93 11.95 13.32
C ARG A 62 -19.58 10.71 12.72
N LEU A 63 -18.97 10.15 11.68
CA LEU A 63 -19.26 8.83 11.15
C LEU A 63 -17.94 8.08 10.96
N LEU A 64 -17.81 6.91 11.56
CA LEU A 64 -16.72 5.98 11.29
C LEU A 64 -17.29 4.70 10.66
N ILE A 65 -16.83 4.38 9.45
CA ILE A 65 -17.17 3.13 8.78
C ILE A 65 -15.97 2.18 8.92
N GLN A 66 -16.14 1.09 9.68
CA GLN A 66 -15.16 0.02 9.79
C GLN A 66 -15.50 -1.07 8.76
N VAL A 67 -14.62 -1.30 7.79
CA VAL A 67 -14.85 -2.21 6.66
C VAL A 67 -13.78 -3.29 6.66
N GLY A 68 -14.17 -4.55 6.85
CA GLY A 68 -13.21 -5.65 7.02
C GLY A 68 -12.21 -5.39 8.15
N LYS A 69 -12.61 -4.64 9.19
CA LYS A 69 -11.74 -4.19 10.27
C LYS A 69 -12.33 -4.48 11.64
N ASN A 70 -11.50 -4.99 12.56
CA ASN A 70 -11.85 -5.23 13.96
C ASN A 70 -10.92 -4.42 14.89
N LEU A 71 -11.28 -3.16 15.15
CA LEU A 71 -10.50 -2.29 16.04
C LEU A 71 -10.60 -2.69 17.52
N VAL A 72 -11.50 -3.60 17.90
CA VAL A 72 -11.62 -4.10 19.27
C VAL A 72 -10.47 -5.06 19.59
N GLU A 73 -10.22 -6.05 18.75
CA GLU A 73 -9.20 -7.08 19.02
C GLU A 73 -7.85 -6.79 18.37
N ASN A 74 -7.83 -6.19 17.17
CA ASN A 74 -6.57 -5.98 16.47
C ASN A 74 -5.78 -4.81 17.06
N LYS A 75 -6.47 -3.78 17.58
CA LYS A 75 -5.83 -2.59 18.18
C LYS A 75 -6.32 -2.29 19.60
N MET A 76 -6.26 -3.29 20.48
CA MET A 76 -6.70 -3.19 21.88
C MET A 76 -6.28 -1.91 22.61
N PRO A 77 -4.99 -1.46 22.58
CA PRO A 77 -4.55 -0.29 23.35
C PRO A 77 -5.17 1.04 22.89
N GLU A 78 -5.60 1.14 21.63
CA GLU A 78 -6.13 2.37 21.03
C GLU A 78 -7.63 2.24 20.70
N SER A 79 -8.24 1.10 21.01
CA SER A 79 -9.65 0.79 20.77
C SER A 79 -10.62 1.77 21.46
N HIS A 80 -10.16 2.49 22.48
CA HIS A 80 -10.96 3.51 23.15
C HIS A 80 -11.25 4.71 22.25
N PHE A 81 -10.38 5.07 21.29
CA PHE A 81 -10.59 6.26 20.46
C PHE A 81 -11.83 6.16 19.57
N PHE A 82 -12.12 4.98 19.01
CA PHE A 82 -13.36 4.82 18.24
C PHE A 82 -14.59 4.71 19.14
N GLN A 83 -14.44 4.23 20.39
CA GLN A 83 -15.53 4.21 21.36
C GLN A 83 -15.89 5.63 21.81
N GLU A 84 -14.89 6.51 21.96
CA GLU A 84 -15.11 7.94 22.24
C GLU A 84 -15.95 8.64 21.16
N ILE A 85 -15.97 8.16 19.90
CA ILE A 85 -16.87 8.67 18.86
C ILE A 85 -18.33 8.50 19.29
N ILE A 86 -18.67 7.31 19.79
CA ILE A 86 -20.02 6.96 20.24
C ILE A 86 -20.40 7.82 21.45
N GLU A 87 -19.49 7.97 22.41
CA GLU A 87 -19.69 8.82 23.60
C GLU A 87 -19.91 10.29 23.23
N ARG A 88 -19.33 10.75 22.11
CA ARG A 88 -19.50 12.09 21.55
C ARG A 88 -20.72 12.25 20.65
N GLY A 89 -21.54 11.20 20.51
CA GLY A 89 -22.75 11.20 19.68
C GLY A 89 -22.51 11.05 18.18
N GLY A 90 -21.31 10.62 17.78
CA GLY A 90 -21.04 10.14 16.43
C GLY A 90 -21.58 8.72 16.23
N LYS A 91 -21.52 8.24 14.99
CA LYS A 91 -21.96 6.90 14.61
C LYS A 91 -20.79 6.02 14.17
N VAL A 92 -20.84 4.74 14.49
CA VAL A 92 -19.94 3.71 14.01
C VAL A 92 -20.72 2.66 13.22
N VAL A 93 -20.29 2.36 12.00
CA VAL A 93 -20.87 1.32 11.15
C VAL A 93 -19.84 0.22 10.95
N SER A 94 -20.26 -1.04 11.07
CA SER A 94 -19.39 -2.18 10.78
C SER A 94 -19.87 -2.92 9.54
N ILE A 95 -18.99 -3.14 8.56
CA ILE A 95 -19.26 -3.87 7.33
C ILE A 95 -18.31 -5.06 7.26
N VAL A 96 -18.82 -6.23 7.61
CA VAL A 96 -18.09 -7.51 7.69
C VAL A 96 -19.08 -8.68 7.49
N PRO A 97 -18.66 -9.85 6.99
CA PRO A 97 -19.56 -10.99 6.82
C PRO A 97 -20.19 -11.53 8.11
N GLU A 98 -19.48 -11.44 9.23
CA GLU A 98 -19.81 -12.08 10.50
C GLU A 98 -20.14 -11.07 11.61
N TYR A 99 -20.93 -11.49 12.61
CA TYR A 99 -21.17 -10.66 13.78
C TYR A 99 -20.04 -10.80 14.80
N GLY A 100 -19.00 -9.99 14.66
CA GLY A 100 -17.80 -9.98 15.52
C GLY A 100 -17.80 -8.94 16.66
N PRO A 101 -16.72 -8.89 17.47
CA PRO A 101 -16.57 -7.95 18.59
C PRO A 101 -16.76 -6.48 18.20
N GLN A 102 -16.26 -6.06 17.05
CA GLN A 102 -16.45 -4.72 16.49
C GLN A 102 -17.93 -4.41 16.18
N ALA A 103 -18.67 -5.39 15.66
CA ALA A 103 -20.08 -5.23 15.31
C ALA A 103 -20.94 -5.04 16.58
N SER A 104 -20.54 -5.67 17.69
CA SER A 104 -21.20 -5.48 18.99
C SER A 104 -21.08 -4.06 19.57
N LYS A 105 -20.15 -3.26 19.04
CA LYS A 105 -19.90 -1.87 19.45
C LYS A 105 -20.39 -0.85 18.42
N ALA A 106 -20.82 -1.29 17.24
CA ALA A 106 -21.31 -0.41 16.19
C ALA A 106 -22.79 -0.02 16.40
N ASP A 107 -23.20 1.13 15.88
CA ASP A 107 -24.60 1.55 15.82
C ASP A 107 -25.43 0.60 14.95
N TYR A 108 -24.83 0.08 13.89
CA TYR A 108 -25.38 -1.01 13.08
C TYR A 108 -24.28 -1.76 12.33
N TRP A 109 -24.59 -3.01 12.01
CA TRP A 109 -23.73 -3.93 11.28
C TRP A 109 -24.39 -4.33 9.96
N ILE A 110 -23.63 -4.24 8.87
CA ILE A 110 -24.05 -4.67 7.54
C ILE A 110 -23.33 -5.99 7.22
N PRO A 111 -24.03 -7.14 7.26
CA PRO A 111 -23.47 -8.39 6.77
C PRO A 111 -23.30 -8.34 5.25
N VAL A 112 -22.17 -8.83 4.76
CA VAL A 112 -21.84 -8.94 3.33
C VAL A 112 -21.28 -10.31 3.02
N ARG A 113 -21.47 -10.80 1.80
CA ARG A 113 -20.87 -12.06 1.33
C ARG A 113 -19.34 -11.92 1.29
N ALA A 114 -18.63 -12.92 1.81
CA ALA A 114 -17.17 -12.99 1.73
C ALA A 114 -16.68 -13.01 0.26
N GLY A 115 -15.42 -12.69 0.03
CA GLY A 115 -14.87 -12.54 -1.32
C GLY A 115 -15.01 -11.14 -1.91
N LEU A 116 -14.90 -10.10 -1.08
CA LEU A 116 -14.98 -8.67 -1.45
C LEU A 116 -16.28 -8.23 -2.15
N SER A 117 -17.42 -8.89 -1.86
CA SER A 117 -18.71 -8.46 -2.42
C SER A 117 -19.07 -7.02 -2.05
N ASP A 118 -18.57 -6.53 -0.91
CA ASP A 118 -18.72 -5.14 -0.47
C ASP A 118 -18.04 -4.12 -1.39
N THR A 119 -17.22 -4.53 -2.36
CA THR A 119 -16.84 -3.66 -3.48
C THR A 119 -18.09 -3.16 -4.23
N ALA A 120 -19.06 -4.05 -4.51
CA ALA A 120 -20.33 -3.68 -5.12
C ALA A 120 -21.16 -2.77 -4.21
N LEU A 121 -21.09 -2.95 -2.89
CA LEU A 121 -21.74 -2.04 -1.93
C LEU A 121 -21.24 -0.59 -2.10
N PHE A 122 -19.92 -0.39 -2.14
CA PHE A 122 -19.34 0.95 -2.33
C PHE A 122 -19.62 1.53 -3.71
N LEU A 123 -19.64 0.70 -4.77
CA LEU A 123 -20.06 1.13 -6.10
C LEU A 123 -21.53 1.56 -6.14
N GLY A 124 -22.42 0.84 -5.44
CA GLY A 124 -23.81 1.24 -5.26
C GLY A 124 -23.99 2.54 -4.48
N ILE A 125 -23.17 2.77 -3.45
CA ILE A 125 -23.15 4.05 -2.72
C ILE A 125 -22.68 5.17 -3.66
N ALA A 126 -21.59 4.97 -4.39
CA ALA A 126 -21.08 5.93 -5.38
C ALA A 126 -22.15 6.26 -6.42
N LYS A 127 -22.83 5.25 -6.96
CA LYS A 127 -23.97 5.41 -7.87
C LYS A 127 -25.04 6.31 -7.27
N ALA A 128 -25.49 6.00 -6.06
CA ALA A 128 -26.56 6.75 -5.40
C ALA A 128 -26.16 8.21 -5.13
N LEU A 129 -24.89 8.47 -4.79
CA LEU A 129 -24.38 9.83 -4.63
C LEU A 129 -24.35 10.59 -5.96
N ILE A 130 -23.90 9.95 -7.04
CA ILE A 130 -23.80 10.53 -8.39
C ILE A 130 -25.19 10.79 -9.01
N ASP A 131 -26.08 9.81 -8.97
CA ASP A 131 -27.43 9.89 -9.56
C ASP A 131 -28.32 10.91 -8.85
N ARG A 132 -28.10 11.11 -7.54
CA ARG A 132 -28.86 12.05 -6.70
C ARG A 132 -28.16 13.38 -6.50
N GLU A 133 -27.01 13.59 -7.15
CA GLU A 133 -26.20 14.81 -7.05
C GLU A 133 -25.83 15.18 -5.60
N LEU A 134 -25.55 14.18 -4.77
CA LEU A 134 -25.17 14.31 -3.36
C LEU A 134 -23.65 14.36 -3.15
N TYR A 135 -22.90 14.76 -4.18
CA TYR A 135 -21.45 14.84 -4.14
C TYR A 135 -20.94 16.28 -4.02
N ASP A 136 -19.73 16.44 -3.49
CA ASP A 136 -19.04 17.71 -3.34
C ASP A 136 -18.41 18.16 -4.67
N VAL A 137 -19.17 18.95 -5.44
CA VAL A 137 -18.78 19.45 -6.76
C VAL A 137 -17.41 20.16 -6.71
N ASP A 138 -17.20 21.02 -5.73
CA ASP A 138 -15.98 21.82 -5.61
C ASP A 138 -14.76 20.94 -5.34
N PHE A 139 -14.90 19.96 -4.44
CA PHE A 139 -13.83 19.01 -4.16
C PHE A 139 -13.47 18.18 -5.39
N LEU A 140 -14.48 17.65 -6.09
CA LEU A 140 -14.25 16.82 -7.28
C LEU A 140 -13.50 17.60 -8.37
N LYS A 141 -13.94 18.82 -8.67
CA LYS A 141 -13.27 19.66 -9.68
C LYS A 141 -11.81 19.92 -9.32
N ARG A 142 -11.54 20.23 -8.05
CA ARG A 142 -10.25 20.77 -7.60
C ARG A 142 -9.18 19.72 -7.30
N PHE A 143 -9.55 18.52 -6.87
CA PHE A 143 -8.59 17.57 -6.30
C PHE A 143 -8.64 16.16 -6.90
N THR A 144 -9.56 15.88 -7.82
CA THR A 144 -9.75 14.54 -8.39
C THR A 144 -9.59 14.53 -9.90
N ASP A 145 -9.47 13.35 -10.48
CA ASP A 145 -9.40 13.13 -11.92
C ASP A 145 -10.77 13.05 -12.62
N PHE A 146 -11.88 13.17 -11.88
CA PHE A 146 -13.24 13.17 -12.44
C PHE A 146 -13.47 14.09 -13.64
N PRO A 147 -12.93 15.34 -13.68
CA PRO A 147 -13.09 16.22 -14.85
C PRO A 147 -12.16 15.88 -16.03
N LEU A 148 -11.16 15.02 -15.86
CA LEU A 148 -10.19 14.74 -16.94
C LEU A 148 -10.87 14.02 -18.09
N LEU A 149 -10.50 14.40 -19.31
CA LEU A 149 -11.01 13.77 -20.52
C LEU A 149 -10.27 12.48 -20.84
N VAL A 150 -11.04 11.46 -21.21
CA VAL A 150 -10.56 10.15 -21.67
C VAL A 150 -11.01 9.96 -23.11
N ARG A 151 -10.11 9.50 -23.98
CA ARG A 151 -10.45 9.11 -25.35
C ARG A 151 -11.21 7.80 -25.33
N LEU A 152 -12.38 7.75 -25.96
CA LEU A 152 -13.20 6.54 -25.96
C LEU A 152 -12.71 5.49 -26.96
N ASP A 153 -11.82 5.83 -27.90
CA ASP A 153 -11.21 4.86 -28.81
C ASP A 153 -10.07 4.06 -28.15
N THR A 154 -9.20 4.72 -27.37
CA THR A 154 -8.05 4.07 -26.70
C THR A 154 -8.25 3.79 -25.23
N LEU A 155 -9.20 4.47 -24.57
CA LEU A 155 -9.38 4.50 -23.11
C LEU A 155 -8.22 5.16 -22.35
N GLU A 156 -7.36 5.91 -23.05
CA GLU A 156 -6.29 6.70 -22.43
C GLU A 156 -6.77 8.13 -22.15
N ARG A 157 -6.28 8.74 -21.07
CA ARG A 157 -6.54 10.16 -20.81
C ARG A 157 -5.95 11.02 -21.93
N VAL A 158 -6.70 12.04 -22.32
CA VAL A 158 -6.28 12.99 -23.36
C VAL A 158 -5.05 13.75 -22.86
N ARG A 159 -3.95 13.67 -23.63
CA ARG A 159 -2.74 14.44 -23.35
C ARG A 159 -2.83 15.80 -24.04
N ALA A 160 -2.30 16.84 -23.39
CA ALA A 160 -2.31 18.19 -23.95
C ALA A 160 -1.59 18.27 -25.32
N ALA A 161 -0.51 17.51 -25.50
CA ALA A 161 0.23 17.44 -26.76
C ALA A 161 -0.59 16.85 -27.93
N ASP A 162 -1.60 16.03 -27.63
CA ASP A 162 -2.46 15.44 -28.67
C ASP A 162 -3.47 16.45 -29.20
N VAL A 163 -3.78 17.51 -28.43
CA VAL A 163 -4.83 18.49 -28.74
C VAL A 163 -4.24 19.83 -29.18
N PHE A 164 -3.25 20.34 -28.45
CA PHE A 164 -2.69 21.67 -28.67
C PHE A 164 -1.42 21.57 -29.52
N ALA A 165 -1.51 22.00 -30.78
CA ALA A 165 -0.38 21.96 -31.70
C ALA A 165 0.84 22.72 -31.15
N GLY A 166 2.00 22.05 -31.08
CA GLY A 166 3.24 22.64 -30.58
C GLY A 166 3.32 22.78 -29.06
N TYR A 167 2.48 22.07 -28.30
CA TYR A 167 2.51 22.10 -26.83
C TYR A 167 3.84 21.56 -26.27
N SER A 168 4.54 22.39 -25.51
CA SER A 168 5.65 21.98 -24.64
C SER A 168 5.21 22.17 -23.20
N GLY A 169 5.29 21.12 -22.38
CA GLY A 169 4.74 21.06 -21.02
C GLY A 169 4.95 22.34 -20.19
N ARG A 170 3.97 22.68 -19.35
CA ARG A 170 3.93 23.97 -18.62
C ARG A 170 4.53 23.92 -17.21
N LEU A 171 4.90 22.74 -16.71
CA LEU A 171 5.43 22.55 -15.37
C LEU A 171 6.79 23.26 -15.20
N ARG A 172 6.89 24.12 -14.18
CA ARG A 172 8.11 24.86 -13.85
C ARG A 172 9.09 23.99 -13.06
N SER A 173 10.38 24.19 -13.23
CA SER A 173 11.43 23.43 -12.53
C SER A 173 11.44 23.60 -11.01
N ASP A 174 10.83 24.68 -10.50
CA ASP A 174 10.70 24.98 -9.07
C ASP A 174 9.35 24.56 -8.47
N ALA A 175 8.52 23.83 -9.24
CA ALA A 175 7.24 23.30 -8.78
C ALA A 175 7.39 22.21 -7.71
N ASP A 176 6.35 21.99 -6.90
CA ASP A 176 6.33 20.95 -5.85
C ASP A 176 6.57 19.55 -6.45
N SER A 177 6.06 19.29 -7.65
CA SER A 177 6.28 18.03 -8.36
C SER A 177 7.76 17.71 -8.60
N PHE A 178 8.62 18.71 -8.78
CA PHE A 178 10.07 18.48 -8.90
C PHE A 178 10.78 18.56 -7.55
N THR A 179 10.50 19.62 -6.78
CA THR A 179 11.28 19.97 -5.58
C THR A 179 10.90 19.17 -4.34
N VAL A 180 9.64 18.72 -4.24
CA VAL A 180 9.12 17.96 -3.10
C VAL A 180 8.94 16.49 -3.48
N HIS A 181 8.36 16.20 -4.64
CA HIS A 181 8.10 14.82 -5.06
C HIS A 181 9.32 14.15 -5.72
N GLY A 182 10.35 14.91 -6.09
CA GLY A 182 11.56 14.37 -6.73
C GLY A 182 11.30 13.79 -8.13
N MET A 183 10.23 14.22 -8.82
CA MET A 183 9.97 13.78 -10.19
C MET A 183 11.13 14.22 -11.10
N THR A 184 11.52 13.41 -12.07
CA THR A 184 12.54 13.80 -13.05
C THR A 184 11.92 14.46 -14.29
N ALA A 185 12.71 15.23 -15.04
CA ALA A 185 12.26 15.80 -16.31
C ALA A 185 11.82 14.70 -17.30
N GLU A 186 12.57 13.58 -17.37
CA GLU A 186 12.21 12.43 -18.21
C GLU A 186 10.87 11.80 -17.79
N GLN A 187 10.63 11.67 -16.49
CA GLN A 187 9.34 11.20 -15.99
C GLN A 187 8.22 12.15 -16.41
N TYR A 188 8.43 13.46 -16.29
CA TYR A 188 7.44 14.46 -16.71
C TYR A 188 7.17 14.40 -18.22
N ASP A 189 8.20 14.29 -19.06
CA ASP A 189 8.06 14.17 -20.52
C ASP A 189 7.24 12.93 -20.89
N ARG A 190 7.44 11.81 -20.18
CA ARG A 190 6.66 10.59 -20.35
C ARG A 190 5.21 10.75 -19.89
N LEU A 191 4.98 11.46 -18.79
CA LEU A 191 3.64 11.63 -18.22
C LEU A 191 2.81 12.62 -19.04
N GLY A 192 3.37 13.80 -19.36
CA GLY A 192 2.69 14.90 -20.04
C GLY A 192 1.55 15.53 -19.24
N ASP A 193 1.05 16.66 -19.73
CA ASP A 193 -0.11 17.37 -19.16
C ASP A 193 -1.43 16.76 -19.65
N ARG A 194 -2.52 16.97 -18.90
CA ARG A 194 -3.85 16.43 -19.17
C ARG A 194 -4.79 17.52 -19.68
N VAL A 195 -5.97 17.12 -20.17
CA VAL A 195 -6.98 18.05 -20.73
C VAL A 195 -8.31 17.92 -20.00
N VAL A 196 -8.97 19.07 -19.80
CA VAL A 196 -10.34 19.19 -19.30
C VAL A 196 -11.19 20.00 -20.28
N MET A 197 -12.50 19.78 -20.26
CA MET A 197 -13.47 20.74 -20.79
C MET A 197 -13.81 21.75 -19.70
N THR A 198 -13.80 23.04 -20.00
CA THR A 198 -14.17 24.09 -19.03
C THR A 198 -15.66 24.40 -19.09
N GLU A 199 -16.22 24.99 -18.02
CA GLU A 199 -17.62 25.46 -17.99
C GLU A 199 -17.93 26.51 -19.07
N ALA A 200 -16.90 27.17 -19.62
CA ALA A 200 -17.01 28.07 -20.75
C ALA A 200 -17.15 27.35 -22.11
N GLY A 201 -17.04 26.02 -22.14
CA GLY A 201 -17.07 25.22 -23.38
C GLY A 201 -15.75 25.18 -24.14
N GLU A 202 -14.63 25.47 -23.46
CA GLU A 202 -13.29 25.50 -24.05
C GLU A 202 -12.41 24.38 -23.48
N LEU A 203 -11.54 23.79 -24.32
CA LEU A 203 -10.53 22.83 -23.86
C LEU A 203 -9.40 23.57 -23.16
N ALA A 204 -8.99 23.09 -21.99
CA ALA A 204 -7.85 23.60 -21.26
C ALA A 204 -6.85 22.49 -20.94
N ALA A 205 -5.56 22.76 -21.19
CA ALA A 205 -4.49 21.94 -20.65
C ALA A 205 -4.34 22.22 -19.15
N ILE A 206 -4.07 21.17 -18.37
CA ILE A 206 -3.77 21.26 -16.94
C ILE A 206 -2.56 20.41 -16.59
N THR A 207 -1.68 20.97 -15.76
CA THR A 207 -0.50 20.29 -15.24
C THR A 207 -0.82 19.51 -13.96
N ARG A 208 0.19 18.83 -13.42
CA ARG A 208 0.12 18.27 -12.05
C ARG A 208 -0.11 19.34 -10.97
N GLU A 209 0.34 20.57 -11.19
CA GLU A 209 0.26 21.67 -10.20
C GLU A 209 -1.07 22.42 -10.21
N ASP A 210 -1.87 22.25 -11.27
CA ASP A 210 -3.14 22.96 -11.44
C ASP A 210 -4.24 22.30 -10.57
N VAL A 211 -4.04 22.22 -9.26
CA VAL A 211 -4.97 21.62 -8.28
C VAL A 211 -5.40 22.63 -7.22
N GLY A 212 -6.52 22.38 -6.54
CA GLY A 212 -6.98 23.26 -5.47
C GLY A 212 -7.20 24.69 -5.94
N ASP A 213 -6.66 25.65 -5.18
CA ASP A 213 -6.72 27.08 -5.51
C ASP A 213 -5.82 27.43 -6.71
N ARG A 214 -4.72 26.69 -6.93
CA ARG A 214 -3.81 26.94 -8.07
C ARG A 214 -4.52 26.75 -9.42
N MET A 215 -5.48 25.83 -9.48
CA MET A 215 -6.32 25.63 -10.67
C MET A 215 -7.25 26.81 -10.92
N SER A 216 -7.92 27.29 -9.87
CA SER A 216 -8.82 28.43 -9.94
C SER A 216 -8.09 29.73 -10.26
N ASP A 217 -6.90 29.94 -9.68
CA ASP A 217 -6.02 31.09 -9.97
C ASP A 217 -5.53 31.10 -11.41
N ALA A 218 -5.36 29.91 -12.02
CA ALA A 218 -5.06 29.77 -13.45
C ALA A 218 -6.29 30.03 -14.35
N GLY A 219 -7.46 30.33 -13.79
CA GLY A 219 -8.69 30.61 -14.51
C GLY A 219 -9.36 29.36 -15.10
N VAL A 220 -9.02 28.17 -14.61
CA VAL A 220 -9.59 26.90 -15.10
C VAL A 220 -10.71 26.44 -14.17
N ASP A 221 -11.94 26.45 -14.69
CA ASP A 221 -13.11 25.85 -14.05
C ASP A 221 -13.60 24.66 -14.89
N PRO A 222 -13.25 23.42 -14.53
CA PRO A 222 -13.56 22.26 -15.35
C PRO A 222 -15.02 21.81 -15.19
N MET A 223 -15.64 21.39 -16.29
CA MET A 223 -16.89 20.62 -16.29
C MET A 223 -16.63 19.23 -15.72
N LEU A 224 -17.46 18.80 -14.77
CA LEU A 224 -17.39 17.43 -14.26
C LEU A 224 -18.00 16.43 -15.23
N ASP A 225 -19.13 16.77 -15.85
CA ASP A 225 -19.92 15.88 -16.69
C ASP A 225 -19.88 16.40 -18.13
N PHE A 226 -18.98 15.83 -18.93
CA PHE A 226 -18.81 16.17 -20.33
C PHE A 226 -18.71 14.92 -21.19
N ARG A 227 -19.33 14.98 -22.37
CA ARG A 227 -19.17 14.02 -23.46
C ARG A 227 -19.29 14.75 -24.78
N GLY A 228 -18.40 14.45 -25.72
CA GLY A 228 -18.45 15.05 -27.04
C GLY A 228 -17.27 14.64 -27.91
N GLU A 229 -17.16 15.29 -29.06
CA GLU A 229 -16.00 15.13 -29.95
C GLU A 229 -15.04 16.30 -29.75
N ILE A 230 -13.74 16.01 -29.78
CA ILE A 230 -12.69 17.02 -29.82
C ILE A 230 -11.83 16.83 -31.06
N ALA A 231 -11.25 17.92 -31.56
CA ALA A 231 -10.24 17.89 -32.62
C ALA A 231 -8.85 17.65 -32.00
N LEU A 232 -8.08 16.76 -32.62
CA LEU A 232 -6.67 16.52 -32.32
C LEU A 232 -5.77 17.44 -33.15
N SER A 233 -4.52 17.58 -32.73
CA SER A 233 -3.53 18.43 -33.37
C SER A 233 -3.15 17.97 -34.79
N ASP A 234 -3.40 16.70 -35.13
CA ASP A 234 -3.23 16.13 -36.46
C ASP A 234 -4.43 16.36 -37.41
N GLY A 235 -5.50 17.01 -36.93
CA GLY A 235 -6.72 17.31 -37.68
C GLY A 235 -7.77 16.21 -37.66
N SER A 236 -7.52 15.07 -37.01
CA SER A 236 -8.55 14.06 -36.74
C SER A 236 -9.48 14.47 -35.59
N THR A 237 -10.62 13.79 -35.45
CA THR A 237 -11.53 13.96 -34.32
C THR A 237 -11.68 12.66 -33.55
N VAL A 238 -11.89 12.77 -32.23
CA VAL A 238 -12.08 11.62 -31.35
C VAL A 238 -13.21 11.90 -30.36
N GLU A 239 -14.03 10.88 -30.08
CA GLU A 239 -15.01 10.95 -29.00
C GLU A 239 -14.30 10.87 -27.65
N VAL A 240 -14.67 11.78 -26.75
CA VAL A 240 -14.15 11.84 -25.39
C VAL A 240 -15.29 11.94 -24.39
N ALA A 241 -15.02 11.49 -23.19
CA ALA A 241 -15.87 11.72 -22.03
C ALA A 241 -15.00 12.12 -20.84
N SER A 242 -15.55 12.89 -19.91
CA SER A 242 -14.92 13.04 -18.60
C SER A 242 -15.05 11.72 -17.82
N VAL A 243 -14.14 11.51 -16.85
CA VAL A 243 -14.18 10.33 -15.99
C VAL A 243 -15.53 10.20 -15.25
N LEU A 244 -16.15 11.30 -14.81
CA LEU A 244 -17.48 11.25 -14.17
C LEU A 244 -18.56 10.75 -15.14
N SER A 245 -18.59 11.24 -16.37
CA SER A 245 -19.54 10.78 -17.40
C SER A 245 -19.40 9.28 -17.66
N MET A 246 -18.16 8.78 -17.72
CA MET A 246 -17.91 7.35 -17.85
C MET A 246 -18.44 6.56 -16.65
N TYR A 247 -18.26 7.07 -15.43
CA TYR A 247 -18.79 6.44 -14.22
C TYR A 247 -20.32 6.44 -14.15
N ARG A 248 -21.02 7.45 -14.69
CA ARG A 248 -22.49 7.43 -14.76
C ARG A 248 -23.02 6.24 -15.54
N ASP A 249 -22.45 5.95 -16.70
CA ASP A 249 -22.86 4.79 -17.50
C ASP A 249 -22.39 3.49 -16.84
N HIS A 250 -21.13 3.44 -16.37
CA HIS A 250 -20.54 2.26 -15.74
C HIS A 250 -21.30 1.80 -14.50
N LEU A 251 -21.70 2.74 -13.65
CA LEU A 251 -22.39 2.43 -12.40
C LEU A 251 -23.84 2.00 -12.60
N THR A 252 -24.37 1.98 -13.83
CA THR A 252 -25.72 1.44 -14.09
C THR A 252 -25.84 -0.04 -13.71
N ASP A 253 -24.74 -0.79 -13.76
CA ASP A 253 -24.68 -2.20 -13.34
C ASP A 253 -24.82 -2.41 -11.82
N TYR A 254 -24.77 -1.34 -11.01
CA TYR A 254 -24.72 -1.40 -9.55
C TYR A 254 -25.92 -0.69 -8.90
N ASP A 255 -27.13 -0.90 -9.44
CA ASP A 255 -28.35 -0.47 -8.76
C ASP A 255 -28.53 -1.17 -7.41
N LEU A 256 -29.40 -0.61 -6.56
CA LEU A 256 -29.57 -1.07 -5.19
C LEU A 256 -30.02 -2.55 -5.10
N ASP A 257 -30.86 -3.02 -6.02
CA ASP A 257 -31.33 -4.41 -6.00
C ASP A 257 -30.21 -5.36 -6.41
N THR A 258 -29.43 -4.99 -7.42
CA THR A 258 -28.24 -5.73 -7.86
C THR A 258 -27.18 -5.79 -6.76
N VAL A 259 -26.91 -4.68 -6.08
CA VAL A 259 -25.97 -4.64 -4.96
C VAL A 259 -26.43 -5.55 -3.81
N VAL A 260 -27.71 -5.53 -3.46
CA VAL A 260 -28.28 -6.44 -2.45
C VAL A 260 -28.15 -7.89 -2.88
N ASP A 261 -28.38 -8.22 -4.16
CA ASP A 261 -28.25 -9.58 -4.71
C ASP A 261 -26.78 -10.07 -4.68
N ILE A 262 -25.82 -9.21 -5.04
CA ILE A 262 -24.38 -9.52 -5.01
C ILE A 262 -23.87 -9.75 -3.58
N THR A 263 -24.27 -8.87 -2.66
CA THR A 263 -23.70 -8.79 -1.32
C THR A 263 -24.45 -9.60 -0.28
N GLY A 264 -25.75 -9.84 -0.48
CA GLY A 264 -26.64 -10.32 0.57
C GLY A 264 -26.93 -9.31 1.69
N ALA A 265 -26.49 -8.05 1.54
CA ALA A 265 -26.70 -7.02 2.55
C ALA A 265 -28.19 -6.61 2.65
N PRO A 266 -28.72 -6.35 3.86
CA PRO A 266 -30.08 -5.85 4.01
C PRO A 266 -30.29 -4.50 3.32
N LYS A 267 -31.25 -4.44 2.39
CA LYS A 267 -31.51 -3.25 1.55
C LYS A 267 -31.69 -1.96 2.35
N ASP A 268 -32.42 -2.02 3.47
CA ASP A 268 -32.68 -0.89 4.34
C ASP A 268 -31.40 -0.35 5.02
N LEU A 269 -30.45 -1.23 5.34
CA LEU A 269 -29.15 -0.82 5.89
C LEU A 269 -28.26 -0.19 4.82
N VAL A 270 -28.30 -0.68 3.58
CA VAL A 270 -27.59 -0.06 2.45
C VAL A 270 -28.13 1.35 2.19
N GLU A 271 -29.46 1.51 2.14
CA GLU A 271 -30.11 2.83 2.01
C GLU A 271 -29.75 3.76 3.17
N ARG A 272 -29.78 3.25 4.40
CA ARG A 272 -29.37 4.02 5.58
C ARG A 272 -27.92 4.48 5.47
N LEU A 273 -27.01 3.60 5.05
CA LEU A 273 -25.60 3.95 4.88
C LEU A 273 -25.41 5.02 3.80
N ILE A 274 -26.12 4.94 2.68
CA ILE A 274 -26.11 5.99 1.63
C ILE A 274 -26.48 7.35 2.23
N VAL A 275 -27.55 7.40 3.05
CA VAL A 275 -27.98 8.65 3.71
C VAL A 275 -26.95 9.14 4.72
N ASP A 276 -26.43 8.25 5.57
CA ASP A 276 -25.43 8.60 6.58
C ASP A 276 -24.14 9.13 5.92
N VAL A 277 -23.66 8.48 4.85
CA VAL A 277 -22.51 8.90 4.05
C VAL A 277 -22.73 10.27 3.40
N ALA A 278 -23.92 10.53 2.86
CA ALA A 278 -24.23 11.81 2.22
C ALA A 278 -24.32 12.98 3.23
N THR A 279 -24.78 12.71 4.45
CA THR A 279 -25.21 13.78 5.38
C THR A 279 -24.33 13.96 6.62
N ILE A 280 -23.57 12.94 7.03
CA ILE A 280 -22.73 13.00 8.22
C ILE A 280 -21.28 13.33 7.83
N LYS A 281 -20.78 14.43 8.40
CA LYS A 281 -19.41 14.93 8.21
C LYS A 281 -18.84 15.43 9.55
N PRO A 282 -17.54 15.27 9.83
CA PRO A 282 -16.56 14.51 9.04
C PRO A 282 -16.79 12.99 9.12
N MET A 283 -16.47 12.29 8.02
CA MET A 283 -16.59 10.83 7.88
C MET A 283 -15.23 10.20 7.65
N GLY A 284 -14.85 9.27 8.53
CA GLY A 284 -13.70 8.39 8.36
C GLY A 284 -14.12 7.00 7.89
N ILE A 285 -13.34 6.39 7.01
CA ILE A 285 -13.45 4.98 6.65
C ILE A 285 -12.15 4.29 7.02
N HIS A 286 -12.27 3.21 7.78
CA HIS A 286 -11.14 2.40 8.18
C HIS A 286 -11.22 1.03 7.52
N VAL A 287 -10.30 0.79 6.58
CA VAL A 287 -10.11 -0.53 5.94
C VAL A 287 -9.04 -1.31 6.71
N GLY A 288 -9.00 -2.63 6.51
CA GLY A 288 -8.05 -3.48 7.20
C GLY A 288 -7.82 -4.82 6.52
N GLU A 289 -7.36 -5.77 7.32
CA GLU A 289 -6.95 -7.11 6.95
C GLU A 289 -8.06 -7.90 6.27
N GLY A 290 -9.31 -7.70 6.70
CA GLY A 290 -10.48 -8.34 6.08
C GLY A 290 -10.74 -7.87 4.64
N ILE A 291 -10.05 -6.83 4.18
CA ILE A 291 -10.07 -6.34 2.80
C ILE A 291 -8.74 -6.60 2.11
N ASN A 292 -7.63 -6.14 2.70
CA ASN A 292 -6.33 -6.11 2.02
C ASN A 292 -5.78 -7.52 1.73
N HIS A 293 -6.27 -8.57 2.41
CA HIS A 293 -5.85 -9.97 2.20
C HIS A 293 -6.58 -10.68 1.05
N TYR A 294 -7.37 -9.96 0.26
CA TYR A 294 -8.03 -10.51 -0.92
C TYR A 294 -7.33 -10.09 -2.21
N PHE A 295 -7.37 -10.97 -3.21
CA PHE A 295 -6.70 -10.77 -4.49
C PHE A 295 -7.13 -9.47 -5.22
N HIS A 296 -8.41 -9.10 -5.14
CA HIS A 296 -8.96 -7.89 -5.77
C HIS A 296 -9.03 -6.68 -4.84
N ALA A 297 -8.26 -6.65 -3.74
CA ALA A 297 -8.28 -5.55 -2.78
C ALA A 297 -7.95 -4.19 -3.40
N THR A 298 -7.20 -4.16 -4.51
CA THR A 298 -6.92 -2.94 -5.29
C THR A 298 -8.21 -2.23 -5.72
N LEU A 299 -9.19 -2.98 -6.21
CA LEU A 299 -10.49 -2.45 -6.65
C LEU A 299 -11.33 -1.99 -5.47
N HIS A 300 -11.36 -2.79 -4.40
CA HIS A 300 -12.10 -2.45 -3.18
C HIS A 300 -11.60 -1.16 -2.52
N ASN A 301 -10.28 -1.06 -2.30
CA ASN A 301 -9.69 0.14 -1.71
C ASN A 301 -10.00 1.40 -2.55
N ARG A 302 -9.96 1.29 -3.88
CA ARG A 302 -10.37 2.38 -4.79
C ARG A 302 -11.86 2.70 -4.65
N ALA A 303 -12.74 1.71 -4.51
CA ALA A 303 -14.17 1.91 -4.30
C ALA A 303 -14.48 2.64 -2.97
N VAL A 304 -13.74 2.34 -1.91
CA VAL A 304 -13.85 3.06 -0.64
C VAL A 304 -13.42 4.53 -0.80
N TYR A 305 -12.29 4.78 -1.47
CA TYR A 305 -11.84 6.14 -1.77
C TYR A 305 -12.82 6.90 -2.66
N MET A 306 -13.47 6.23 -3.62
CA MET A 306 -14.51 6.82 -4.47
C MET A 306 -15.58 7.53 -3.61
N VAL A 307 -16.07 6.88 -2.56
CA VAL A 307 -17.07 7.45 -1.66
C VAL A 307 -16.51 8.64 -0.87
N SER A 308 -15.27 8.56 -0.38
CA SER A 308 -14.64 9.68 0.33
C SER A 308 -14.34 10.87 -0.59
N MET A 309 -13.97 10.63 -1.85
CA MET A 309 -13.79 11.67 -2.88
C MET A 309 -15.12 12.35 -3.22
N LEU A 310 -16.16 11.56 -3.53
CA LEU A 310 -17.49 12.08 -3.84
C LEU A 310 -18.06 12.94 -2.71
N THR A 311 -17.67 12.70 -1.47
CA THR A 311 -18.23 13.41 -0.31
C THR A 311 -17.28 14.45 0.31
N GLY A 312 -16.13 14.72 -0.30
CA GLY A 312 -15.16 15.72 0.19
C GLY A 312 -14.53 15.39 1.55
N ASN A 313 -14.42 14.10 1.92
CA ASN A 313 -13.89 13.67 3.23
C ASN A 313 -12.40 13.33 3.16
N ILE A 314 -11.57 14.22 2.62
CA ILE A 314 -10.12 14.03 2.48
C ILE A 314 -9.41 15.26 3.05
N GLY A 315 -8.31 15.07 3.79
CA GLY A 315 -7.53 16.19 4.36
C GLY A 315 -8.25 16.96 5.48
N VAL A 316 -9.28 16.36 6.10
CA VAL A 316 -10.09 16.96 7.18
C VAL A 316 -9.91 16.13 8.46
N PRO A 317 -9.76 16.75 9.65
CA PRO A 317 -9.72 16.02 10.93
C PRO A 317 -10.95 15.11 11.11
N GLY A 318 -10.73 13.87 11.54
CA GLY A 318 -11.79 12.86 11.71
C GLY A 318 -12.37 12.34 10.40
N ALA A 319 -11.72 12.60 9.28
CA ALA A 319 -12.14 12.16 7.96
C ALA A 319 -11.03 11.39 7.24
N GLY A 320 -11.35 10.86 6.07
CA GLY A 320 -10.39 10.19 5.20
C GLY A 320 -10.61 8.70 5.12
N VAL A 321 -9.77 8.06 4.31
CA VAL A 321 -9.64 6.61 4.27
C VAL A 321 -8.30 6.27 4.89
N SER A 322 -8.35 5.44 5.92
CA SER A 322 -7.18 4.98 6.67
C SER A 322 -7.12 3.46 6.63
N THR A 323 -5.91 2.92 6.60
CA THR A 323 -5.64 1.50 6.77
C THR A 323 -4.77 1.30 8.01
N TRP A 324 -4.93 0.16 8.67
CA TRP A 324 -4.03 -0.32 9.71
C TRP A 324 -4.10 -1.84 9.69
N ALA A 325 -2.96 -2.50 9.78
CA ALA A 325 -2.90 -3.97 9.85
C ALA A 325 -1.70 -4.42 10.70
N GLY A 326 -0.51 -4.01 10.28
CA GLY A 326 0.74 -4.20 11.01
C GLY A 326 1.33 -2.87 11.52
N ASN A 327 2.50 -2.94 12.16
CA ASN A 327 3.28 -1.75 12.51
C ASN A 327 4.55 -1.69 11.63
N TYR A 328 4.52 -0.91 10.55
CA TYR A 328 5.66 -0.76 9.65
C TYR A 328 6.53 0.45 10.04
N LYS A 329 7.52 0.19 10.89
CA LYS A 329 8.34 1.22 11.57
C LYS A 329 9.36 1.93 10.68
N GLY A 330 9.74 1.37 9.52
CA GLY A 330 10.69 2.05 8.62
C GLY A 330 10.10 3.36 8.08
N GLY A 331 8.80 3.34 7.75
CA GLY A 331 8.09 4.44 7.14
C GLY A 331 7.80 5.63 8.06
N ILE A 332 8.25 5.66 9.32
CA ILE A 332 8.10 6.84 10.20
C ILE A 332 9.40 7.66 10.32
N PHE A 333 10.55 7.08 9.96
CA PHE A 333 11.86 7.76 9.92
C PHE A 333 12.11 8.26 8.50
N HIS A 334 11.43 9.36 8.16
CA HIS A 334 11.24 9.76 6.77
C HIS A 334 12.52 10.28 6.12
N ALA A 335 12.76 9.81 4.90
CA ALA A 335 13.72 10.38 3.96
C ALA A 335 13.07 11.47 3.09
N ALA A 336 13.87 12.41 2.62
CA ALA A 336 13.46 13.34 1.57
C ALA A 336 14.68 13.81 0.77
N PRO A 337 14.57 14.05 -0.56
CA PRO A 337 15.69 14.56 -1.37
C PRO A 337 16.27 15.88 -0.87
N TRP A 338 15.49 16.68 -0.16
CA TRP A 338 15.90 17.97 0.41
C TRP A 338 16.43 17.87 1.85
N PHE A 339 16.47 16.67 2.44
CA PHE A 339 16.89 16.49 3.83
C PHE A 339 17.98 15.41 3.99
N GLY A 340 17.69 14.18 3.61
CA GLY A 340 18.57 13.04 3.82
C GLY A 340 17.86 11.69 3.67
N PRO A 341 18.61 10.59 3.80
CA PRO A 341 18.13 9.24 3.45
C PRO A 341 17.25 8.58 4.52
N GLY A 342 16.93 9.27 5.63
CA GLY A 342 16.15 8.70 6.73
C GLY A 342 16.76 7.43 7.30
N VAL A 343 15.91 6.46 7.68
CA VAL A 343 16.37 5.11 8.07
C VAL A 343 17.11 4.36 6.96
N GLY A 344 16.88 4.75 5.70
CA GLY A 344 17.59 4.21 4.54
C GLY A 344 19.11 4.38 4.66
N GLY A 345 19.58 5.44 5.31
CA GLY A 345 21.01 5.64 5.59
C GLY A 345 21.64 4.52 6.41
N TYR A 346 20.95 4.00 7.42
CA TYR A 346 21.45 2.87 8.23
C TYR A 346 21.37 1.54 7.49
N VAL A 347 20.26 1.32 6.78
CA VAL A 347 19.99 0.07 6.06
C VAL A 347 20.91 -0.09 4.85
N ASN A 348 21.15 1.00 4.14
CA ASN A 348 21.88 1.05 2.88
C ASN A 348 23.23 1.76 3.00
N GLU A 349 23.82 1.89 4.19
CA GLU A 349 25.17 2.44 4.33
C GLU A 349 26.13 1.70 3.39
N ASP A 350 26.99 2.45 2.69
CA ASP A 350 27.96 1.88 1.75
C ASP A 350 28.93 0.94 2.47
N PRO A 351 28.92 -0.37 2.20
CA PRO A 351 29.82 -1.30 2.87
C PRO A 351 31.27 -1.17 2.40
N PHE A 352 31.55 -0.54 1.26
CA PHE A 352 32.91 -0.27 0.78
C PHE A 352 33.55 0.95 1.47
N HIS A 353 32.71 1.84 2.01
CA HIS A 353 33.12 3.08 2.68
C HIS A 353 32.34 3.28 4.00
N PRO A 354 32.49 2.38 4.99
CA PRO A 354 31.78 2.49 6.25
C PRO A 354 32.10 3.80 6.98
N LEU A 355 31.09 4.37 7.63
CA LEU A 355 31.21 5.57 8.45
C LEU A 355 31.73 5.19 9.84
N LEU A 356 33.04 5.31 10.06
CA LEU A 356 33.72 4.88 11.28
C LEU A 356 33.86 5.96 12.36
N GLY A 357 33.61 7.23 12.04
CA GLY A 357 33.65 8.36 12.97
C GLY A 357 32.31 8.58 13.66
N GLU A 358 32.30 8.77 14.98
CA GLU A 358 31.05 8.95 15.77
C GLU A 358 30.19 10.13 15.30
N THR A 359 30.83 11.17 14.75
CA THR A 359 30.17 12.38 14.26
C THR A 359 29.78 12.31 12.79
N ASP A 360 30.10 11.22 12.09
CA ASP A 360 29.72 11.04 10.68
C ASP A 360 28.20 10.96 10.55
N ARG A 361 27.68 11.29 9.37
CA ARG A 361 26.24 11.37 9.09
C ARG A 361 25.92 10.67 7.78
N TYR A 362 24.72 10.11 7.70
CA TYR A 362 24.22 9.57 6.45
C TYR A 362 23.87 10.70 5.49
N SER A 363 24.35 10.57 4.26
CA SER A 363 23.98 11.35 3.09
C SER A 363 23.74 10.43 1.90
N ASP A 364 23.26 10.98 0.79
CA ASP A 364 23.08 10.24 -0.45
C ASP A 364 24.40 9.62 -0.95
N GLU A 365 25.55 10.30 -0.76
CA GLU A 365 26.86 9.77 -1.16
C GLU A 365 27.30 8.55 -0.32
N THR A 366 26.81 8.43 0.91
CA THR A 366 27.15 7.33 1.84
C THR A 366 26.11 6.21 1.83
N THR A 367 25.04 6.35 1.04
CA THR A 367 23.87 5.46 1.05
C THR A 367 23.68 4.80 -0.31
N HIS A 368 24.01 3.52 -0.41
CA HIS A 368 23.96 2.72 -1.63
C HIS A 368 23.12 1.47 -1.42
N HIS A 369 21.95 1.42 -2.06
CA HIS A 369 21.03 0.27 -2.01
C HIS A 369 21.57 -0.85 -2.90
N ARG A 370 22.37 -1.77 -2.32
CA ARG A 370 22.97 -2.91 -3.04
C ARG A 370 22.10 -4.16 -3.05
N ILE A 371 21.13 -4.22 -2.15
CA ILE A 371 20.18 -5.32 -2.04
C ILE A 371 19.09 -5.21 -3.13
N HIS A 372 18.57 -6.35 -3.55
CA HIS A 372 17.43 -6.40 -4.46
C HIS A 372 16.14 -6.66 -3.68
N GLY A 373 15.24 -5.67 -3.64
CA GLY A 373 13.95 -5.82 -2.97
C GLY A 373 12.99 -6.70 -3.77
N GLU A 374 12.49 -7.76 -3.14
CA GLU A 374 11.52 -8.68 -3.71
C GLU A 374 10.33 -8.92 -2.78
N GLU A 375 9.25 -9.43 -3.37
CA GLU A 375 8.10 -9.89 -2.60
C GLU A 375 8.36 -11.32 -2.08
N THR A 376 8.12 -11.54 -0.78
CA THR A 376 8.46 -12.80 -0.08
C THR A 376 7.70 -14.03 -0.63
N SER A 377 6.49 -13.86 -1.17
CA SER A 377 5.71 -14.92 -1.83
C SER A 377 6.38 -15.46 -3.09
N TYR A 378 7.33 -14.75 -3.71
CA TYR A 378 8.11 -15.32 -4.82
C TYR A 378 8.98 -16.49 -4.38
N TRP A 379 9.69 -16.35 -3.25
CA TRP A 379 10.31 -17.50 -2.59
C TRP A 379 9.25 -18.54 -2.23
N GLY A 380 8.11 -18.08 -1.70
CA GLY A 380 7.00 -18.95 -1.32
C GLY A 380 6.45 -19.81 -2.47
N TYR A 381 6.61 -19.34 -3.70
CA TYR A 381 6.26 -20.07 -4.92
C TYR A 381 7.46 -20.77 -5.57
N GLY A 382 8.50 -21.04 -4.78
CA GLY A 382 9.71 -21.75 -5.21
C GLY A 382 10.54 -20.97 -6.24
N ASP A 383 10.57 -19.63 -6.12
CA ASP A 383 11.25 -18.69 -7.02
C ASP A 383 10.72 -18.74 -8.48
N LYS A 384 9.51 -19.28 -8.71
CA LYS A 384 8.92 -19.41 -10.05
C LYS A 384 8.11 -18.16 -10.44
N PRO A 385 8.19 -17.69 -11.69
CA PRO A 385 7.24 -16.72 -12.21
C PRO A 385 5.87 -17.37 -12.49
N LEU A 386 4.80 -16.60 -12.40
CA LEU A 386 3.48 -16.94 -12.94
C LEU A 386 3.55 -16.86 -14.45
N VAL A 387 3.62 -18.04 -15.07
CA VAL A 387 3.67 -18.21 -16.53
C VAL A 387 2.48 -19.05 -16.94
N VAL A 388 1.70 -18.52 -17.89
CA VAL A 388 0.51 -19.20 -18.40
C VAL A 388 0.61 -19.30 -19.92
N ASP A 389 0.45 -20.51 -20.44
CA ASP A 389 0.23 -20.75 -21.86
C ASP A 389 -1.24 -20.47 -22.19
N THR A 390 -1.51 -19.24 -22.63
CA THR A 390 -2.85 -18.78 -22.97
C THR A 390 -3.28 -19.37 -24.33
N PRO A 391 -4.54 -19.82 -24.46
CA PRO A 391 -5.04 -20.31 -25.75
C PRO A 391 -4.97 -19.29 -26.91
N SER A 392 -5.16 -17.98 -26.64
CA SER A 392 -5.13 -16.97 -27.69
C SER A 392 -3.72 -16.45 -28.02
N ASP A 393 -2.85 -16.26 -27.03
CA ASP A 393 -1.60 -15.51 -27.19
C ASP A 393 -0.35 -16.36 -26.92
N GLY A 394 -0.52 -17.64 -26.59
CA GLY A 394 0.55 -18.55 -26.23
C GLY A 394 1.16 -18.22 -24.86
N ARG A 395 2.46 -18.51 -24.72
CA ARG A 395 3.19 -18.40 -23.47
C ARG A 395 3.34 -16.94 -23.03
N ARG A 396 2.82 -16.60 -21.85
CA ARG A 396 2.93 -15.26 -21.24
C ARG A 396 3.43 -15.30 -19.81
N VAL A 397 4.19 -14.27 -19.42
CA VAL A 397 4.71 -14.07 -18.05
C VAL A 397 3.90 -12.94 -17.39
N PHE A 398 3.19 -13.24 -16.31
CA PHE A 398 2.30 -12.28 -15.63
C PHE A 398 2.93 -11.62 -14.40
N THR A 399 4.01 -12.19 -13.85
CA THR A 399 4.75 -11.62 -12.70
C THR A 399 5.50 -10.32 -13.04
N GLY A 400 5.58 -9.95 -14.32
CA GLY A 400 6.29 -8.75 -14.75
C GLY A 400 7.81 -8.89 -14.62
N LYS A 401 8.49 -7.78 -14.34
CA LYS A 401 9.97 -7.67 -14.35
C LYS A 401 10.59 -7.54 -12.95
N THR A 402 9.77 -7.49 -11.90
CA THR A 402 10.23 -7.24 -10.51
C THR A 402 10.67 -8.50 -9.79
N HIS A 403 10.37 -9.69 -10.34
CA HIS A 403 10.86 -10.96 -9.82
C HIS A 403 12.16 -11.35 -10.50
N LEU A 404 13.15 -11.74 -9.70
CA LEU A 404 14.39 -12.39 -10.07
C LEU A 404 14.23 -13.91 -9.85
N PRO A 405 13.92 -14.70 -10.90
CA PRO A 405 13.67 -16.13 -10.77
C PRO A 405 14.97 -16.93 -10.61
N THR A 406 15.68 -16.69 -9.51
CA THR A 406 16.93 -17.37 -9.14
C THR A 406 16.74 -18.19 -7.86
N PRO A 407 17.21 -19.46 -7.81
CA PRO A 407 17.02 -20.30 -6.64
C PRO A 407 17.61 -19.71 -5.38
N THR A 408 16.80 -19.60 -4.33
CA THR A 408 17.26 -19.18 -3.01
C THR A 408 18.14 -20.26 -2.36
N LYS A 409 19.35 -19.90 -1.95
CA LYS A 409 20.33 -20.83 -1.35
C LYS A 409 20.61 -20.62 0.12
N VAL A 410 20.54 -19.38 0.58
CA VAL A 410 20.66 -19.05 1.99
C VAL A 410 19.47 -18.18 2.37
N LEU A 411 18.81 -18.54 3.46
CA LEU A 411 17.74 -17.77 4.07
C LEU A 411 18.17 -17.36 5.46
N TRP A 412 17.98 -16.08 5.77
CA TRP A 412 18.15 -15.57 7.12
C TRP A 412 17.03 -14.61 7.43
N TYR A 413 16.20 -14.96 8.41
CA TYR A 413 15.18 -14.06 8.96
C TYR A 413 15.40 -13.82 10.46
N ASN A 414 14.88 -12.69 10.93
CA ASN A 414 15.02 -12.16 12.28
C ASN A 414 13.67 -11.57 12.69
N ASN A 415 13.31 -11.70 13.97
CA ASN A 415 12.09 -11.10 14.53
C ASN A 415 10.82 -11.49 13.74
N ALA A 416 10.83 -12.67 13.12
CA ALA A 416 9.78 -13.15 12.24
C ALA A 416 9.60 -14.66 12.38
N ASN A 417 8.38 -15.09 12.68
CA ASN A 417 7.99 -16.50 12.58
C ASN A 417 7.54 -16.81 11.14
N LEU A 418 8.48 -16.74 10.20
CA LEU A 418 8.23 -16.90 8.75
C LEU A 418 7.29 -18.08 8.40
N ILE A 419 7.61 -19.32 8.79
CA ILE A 419 6.87 -20.53 8.40
C ILE A 419 5.44 -20.53 8.93
N ASN A 420 5.24 -20.15 10.20
CA ASN A 420 3.90 -20.14 10.78
C ASN A 420 2.97 -19.08 10.17
N GLN A 421 3.54 -18.08 9.51
CA GLN A 421 2.80 -16.95 8.95
C GLN A 421 2.70 -17.04 7.43
N ALA A 422 3.42 -17.98 6.83
CA ALA A 422 3.48 -18.14 5.41
C ALA A 422 2.19 -18.74 4.87
N LYS A 423 1.66 -18.09 3.84
CA LYS A 423 0.65 -18.70 2.98
C LYS A 423 1.30 -19.91 2.33
N TRP A 424 0.53 -20.97 2.15
CA TRP A 424 1.03 -22.18 1.47
C TRP A 424 2.11 -22.96 2.24
N ALA A 425 2.15 -22.86 3.57
CA ALA A 425 3.22 -23.42 4.42
C ALA A 425 3.59 -24.89 4.16
N TYR A 426 2.62 -25.75 3.81
CA TYR A 426 2.89 -27.15 3.47
C TYR A 426 3.87 -27.27 2.28
N GLU A 427 3.62 -26.53 1.19
CA GLU A 427 4.53 -26.56 0.02
C GLU A 427 5.90 -25.98 0.36
N LEU A 428 5.95 -24.99 1.25
CA LEU A 428 7.21 -24.41 1.69
C LEU A 428 8.08 -25.45 2.38
N VAL A 429 7.52 -26.11 3.39
CA VAL A 429 8.24 -27.11 4.18
C VAL A 429 8.62 -28.33 3.33
N HIS A 430 7.72 -28.82 2.47
CA HIS A 430 7.95 -30.06 1.74
C HIS A 430 8.70 -29.88 0.42
N ASN A 431 8.51 -28.78 -0.29
CA ASN A 431 8.93 -28.64 -1.68
C ASN A 431 9.81 -27.42 -1.97
N VAL A 432 9.79 -26.37 -1.14
CA VAL A 432 10.65 -25.18 -1.31
C VAL A 432 11.89 -25.25 -0.43
N ASN A 433 11.73 -25.29 0.90
CA ASN A 433 12.82 -25.26 1.87
C ASN A 433 13.86 -26.37 1.70
N PRO A 434 13.51 -27.61 1.31
CA PRO A 434 14.51 -28.65 1.07
C PRO A 434 15.50 -28.34 -0.07
N LYS A 435 15.28 -27.26 -0.84
CA LYS A 435 16.18 -26.78 -1.91
C LYS A 435 17.08 -25.63 -1.47
N VAL A 436 16.83 -25.08 -0.28
CA VAL A 436 17.64 -24.04 0.37
C VAL A 436 18.77 -24.75 1.10
N ASP A 437 20.01 -24.31 0.88
CA ASP A 437 21.19 -25.01 1.41
C ASP A 437 21.44 -24.67 2.89
N MET A 438 20.94 -23.53 3.37
CA MET A 438 21.03 -23.11 4.76
C MET A 438 19.90 -22.14 5.15
N ILE A 439 19.21 -22.43 6.25
CA ILE A 439 18.18 -21.59 6.86
C ILE A 439 18.64 -21.17 8.26
N VAL A 440 18.72 -19.86 8.49
CA VAL A 440 19.15 -19.24 9.74
C VAL A 440 17.98 -18.47 10.35
N ASP A 441 17.70 -18.75 11.63
CA ASP A 441 16.71 -18.03 12.43
C ASP A 441 17.39 -17.34 13.63
N GLN A 442 16.93 -16.13 13.96
CA GLN A 442 17.29 -15.40 15.17
C GLN A 442 16.02 -15.21 16.01
N GLN A 443 15.95 -15.91 17.14
CA GLN A 443 14.72 -15.99 17.93
C GLN A 443 14.93 -15.90 19.45
N ILE A 444 13.91 -15.31 20.09
CA ILE A 444 13.73 -15.29 21.54
C ILE A 444 13.02 -16.55 22.04
N GLU A 445 12.30 -17.26 21.16
CA GLU A 445 11.48 -18.44 21.48
C GLU A 445 11.54 -19.51 20.39
N TRP A 446 11.27 -20.76 20.74
CA TRP A 446 11.31 -21.89 19.78
C TRP A 446 10.05 -21.93 18.91
N THR A 447 10.06 -21.16 17.82
CA THR A 447 8.95 -21.05 16.86
C THR A 447 8.92 -22.20 15.84
N ALA A 448 7.84 -22.31 15.05
CA ALA A 448 7.80 -23.24 13.91
C ALA A 448 8.90 -22.93 12.89
N SER A 449 9.27 -21.66 12.71
CA SER A 449 10.41 -21.30 11.88
C SER A 449 11.75 -21.79 12.45
N ALA A 450 11.92 -21.75 13.77
CA ALA A 450 13.12 -22.27 14.44
C ALA A 450 13.21 -23.79 14.29
N GLU A 451 12.08 -24.50 14.41
CA GLU A 451 11.99 -25.96 14.20
C GLU A 451 12.43 -26.38 12.78
N HIS A 452 12.25 -25.50 11.79
CA HIS A 452 12.59 -25.75 10.39
C HIS A 452 13.89 -25.05 9.94
N ALA A 453 14.66 -24.46 10.87
CA ALA A 453 15.94 -23.83 10.57
C ALA A 453 17.12 -24.81 10.79
N ASP A 454 18.21 -24.62 10.04
CA ASP A 454 19.46 -25.36 10.25
C ASP A 454 20.26 -24.78 11.42
N ILE A 455 20.15 -23.46 11.62
CA ILE A 455 20.84 -22.71 12.66
C ILE A 455 19.83 -21.79 13.35
N VAL A 456 19.76 -21.85 14.68
CA VAL A 456 18.99 -20.92 15.50
C VAL A 456 19.94 -20.19 16.43
N PHE A 457 20.02 -18.87 16.29
CA PHE A 457 20.73 -18.00 17.21
C PHE A 457 19.79 -17.51 18.33
N PRO A 458 20.13 -17.73 19.60
CA PRO A 458 19.36 -17.20 20.72
C PRO A 458 19.60 -15.69 20.84
N VAL A 459 18.54 -14.89 20.79
CA VAL A 459 18.62 -13.43 20.92
C VAL A 459 17.87 -12.93 22.14
N ASN A 460 18.26 -11.76 22.62
CA ASN A 460 17.70 -11.13 23.81
C ASN A 460 16.21 -10.79 23.60
N SER A 461 15.40 -11.05 24.61
CA SER A 461 14.06 -10.46 24.70
C SER A 461 14.16 -8.96 24.96
N TRP A 462 13.05 -8.22 24.77
CA TRP A 462 13.02 -6.77 24.98
C TRP A 462 13.40 -6.35 26.41
N MET A 463 13.25 -7.25 27.39
CA MET A 463 13.62 -6.99 28.78
C MET A 463 15.13 -7.21 29.05
N GLU A 464 15.81 -7.96 28.17
CA GLU A 464 17.21 -8.39 28.30
C GLU A 464 18.16 -7.57 27.42
N PHE A 465 17.65 -6.64 26.62
CA PHE A 465 18.48 -5.81 25.75
C PHE A 465 19.60 -5.11 26.52
N GLU A 466 20.83 -5.38 26.09
CA GLU A 466 22.04 -4.84 26.72
C GLU A 466 22.30 -3.41 26.26
N THR A 467 21.82 -3.06 25.07
CA THR A 467 21.98 -1.76 24.42
C THR A 467 20.65 -1.02 24.23
N ILE A 468 20.72 0.25 23.81
CA ILE A 468 19.54 1.09 23.58
C ILE A 468 18.89 0.68 22.26
N GLU A 469 17.57 0.55 22.28
CA GLU A 469 16.73 0.26 21.12
C GLU A 469 15.75 1.40 20.85
N MET A 470 15.33 1.52 19.59
CA MET A 470 14.46 2.58 19.10
C MET A 470 13.23 2.02 18.37
N ALA A 471 12.04 2.52 18.70
CA ALA A 471 10.83 2.24 17.94
C ALA A 471 9.83 3.39 17.95
N GLY A 472 8.91 3.35 17.00
CA GLY A 472 7.67 4.12 17.05
C GLY A 472 6.50 3.30 16.51
N SER A 473 5.39 3.99 16.26
CA SER A 473 4.17 3.39 15.74
C SER A 473 3.67 4.17 14.54
N CYS A 474 3.06 3.47 13.57
CA CYS A 474 2.32 4.12 12.51
C CYS A 474 0.90 4.56 12.94
N SER A 475 0.43 4.16 14.13
CA SER A 475 -0.90 4.51 14.66
C SER A 475 -0.92 5.66 15.66
N ASN A 476 0.25 6.11 16.12
CA ASN A 476 0.39 7.19 17.09
C ASN A 476 1.74 7.90 16.89
N PRO A 477 1.86 9.16 17.34
CA PRO A 477 3.00 10.00 17.01
C PRO A 477 4.18 9.84 17.98
N PHE A 478 4.28 8.75 18.74
CA PHE A 478 5.30 8.59 19.76
C PHE A 478 6.52 7.82 19.25
N LEU A 479 7.70 8.42 19.49
CA LEU A 479 9.00 7.78 19.43
C LEU A 479 9.40 7.29 20.82
N GLN A 480 9.93 6.08 20.90
CA GLN A 480 10.36 5.43 22.13
C GLN A 480 11.79 4.94 21.99
N LEU A 481 12.61 5.26 22.98
CA LEU A 481 13.92 4.70 23.25
C LEU A 481 13.86 3.99 24.59
N TRP A 482 14.39 2.77 24.64
CA TRP A 482 14.49 2.03 25.88
C TRP A 482 15.72 1.13 25.86
N LYS A 483 16.10 0.68 27.04
CA LYS A 483 17.06 -0.40 27.25
C LYS A 483 16.36 -1.46 28.09
N GLY A 484 16.82 -2.70 28.01
CA GLY A 484 16.39 -3.77 28.91
C GLY A 484 16.55 -3.38 30.38
N GLY A 485 15.93 -4.17 31.26
CA GLY A 485 15.98 -3.98 32.71
C GLY A 485 16.63 -5.13 33.46
N ILE A 486 16.95 -6.23 32.78
CA ILE A 486 17.56 -7.43 33.36
C ILE A 486 18.75 -7.88 32.52
N GLU A 487 19.66 -8.63 33.14
CA GLU A 487 20.77 -9.27 32.43
C GLU A 487 20.24 -10.35 31.46
N PRO A 488 20.92 -10.58 30.32
CA PRO A 488 20.60 -11.67 29.41
C PRO A 488 20.46 -13.03 30.11
N LEU A 489 19.43 -13.78 29.73
CA LEU A 489 19.30 -15.16 30.16
C LEU A 489 20.19 -16.06 29.29
N TYR A 490 21.03 -16.87 29.95
CA TYR A 490 21.98 -17.76 29.28
C TYR A 490 23.01 -16.97 28.45
N ASP A 491 23.28 -17.42 27.22
CA ASP A 491 24.24 -16.81 26.29
C ASP A 491 23.52 -16.05 25.16
N SER A 492 22.27 -15.62 25.36
CA SER A 492 21.54 -14.79 24.39
C SER A 492 22.22 -13.43 24.20
N ARG A 493 21.99 -12.81 23.05
CA ARG A 493 22.62 -11.53 22.68
C ARG A 493 21.65 -10.61 21.95
N ASP A 494 21.92 -9.32 21.95
CA ASP A 494 21.20 -8.38 21.08
C ASP A 494 21.35 -8.80 19.61
N ASP A 495 20.30 -8.62 18.81
CA ASP A 495 20.29 -9.01 17.39
C ASP A 495 21.48 -8.44 16.61
N ILE A 496 21.80 -7.16 16.85
CA ILE A 496 22.92 -6.48 16.19
C ILE A 496 24.28 -7.11 16.52
N ALA A 497 24.43 -7.68 17.72
CA ALA A 497 25.66 -8.33 18.16
C ALA A 497 25.88 -9.69 17.45
N VAL A 498 24.81 -10.40 17.09
CA VAL A 498 24.89 -11.63 16.28
C VAL A 498 25.38 -11.30 14.87
N PHE A 499 24.77 -10.29 14.22
CA PHE A 499 25.24 -9.83 12.91
C PHE A 499 26.70 -9.38 12.93
N ALA A 500 27.10 -8.59 13.93
CA ALA A 500 28.48 -8.17 14.13
C ALA A 500 29.43 -9.37 14.33
N GLY A 501 28.97 -10.41 15.06
CA GLY A 501 29.71 -11.65 15.25
C GLY A 501 29.98 -12.40 13.95
N VAL A 502 28.95 -12.54 13.10
CA VAL A 502 29.09 -13.17 11.78
C VAL A 502 29.97 -12.32 10.87
N ALA A 503 29.85 -11.00 10.91
CA ALA A 503 30.70 -10.11 10.14
C ALA A 503 32.20 -10.25 10.51
N ARG A 504 32.53 -10.39 11.80
CA ARG A 504 33.90 -10.71 12.25
C ARG A 504 34.38 -12.08 11.77
N ALA A 505 33.49 -13.08 11.74
CA ALA A 505 33.82 -14.40 11.20
C ALA A 505 34.10 -14.35 9.69
N LEU A 506 33.32 -13.56 8.94
CA LEU A 506 33.58 -13.29 7.52
C LEU A 506 34.92 -12.58 7.30
N THR A 507 35.27 -11.58 8.12
CA THR A 507 36.60 -10.97 8.10
C THR A 507 37.70 -12.02 8.33
N ALA A 508 37.55 -12.90 9.32
CA ALA A 508 38.55 -13.94 9.60
C ALA A 508 38.69 -14.95 8.45
N HIS A 509 37.60 -15.29 7.76
CA HIS A 509 37.61 -16.23 6.63
C HIS A 509 38.10 -15.62 5.32
N THR A 510 37.79 -14.35 5.07
CA THR A 510 38.10 -13.68 3.80
C THR A 510 39.39 -12.85 3.89
N GLY A 511 39.77 -12.37 5.07
CA GLY A 511 40.79 -11.35 5.25
C GLY A 511 40.32 -9.94 4.89
N GLU A 512 39.03 -9.74 4.61
CA GLU A 512 38.43 -8.43 4.33
C GLU A 512 38.01 -7.75 5.64
N PRO A 513 38.73 -6.72 6.13
CA PRO A 513 38.38 -6.04 7.38
C PRO A 513 37.05 -5.31 7.34
N LEU A 514 36.58 -4.88 6.15
CA LEU A 514 35.37 -4.07 6.01
C LEU A 514 34.12 -4.75 6.55
N PHE A 515 34.03 -6.08 6.54
CA PHE A 515 32.90 -6.79 7.17
C PHE A 515 32.80 -6.42 8.67
N ALA A 516 33.89 -6.53 9.43
CA ALA A 516 33.89 -6.19 10.85
C ALA A 516 33.71 -4.69 11.10
N ASP A 517 34.38 -3.85 10.29
CA ASP A 517 34.33 -2.38 10.41
C ASP A 517 32.90 -1.85 10.20
N PHE A 518 32.12 -2.46 9.31
CA PHE A 518 30.73 -2.09 9.05
C PHE A 518 29.81 -2.23 10.27
N PHE A 519 30.19 -3.05 11.25
CA PHE A 519 29.49 -3.22 12.55
C PHE A 519 30.32 -2.74 13.75
N LYS A 520 31.26 -1.80 13.51
CA LYS A 520 32.16 -1.26 14.54
C LYS A 520 31.44 -0.83 15.82
N PHE A 521 30.43 0.04 15.72
CA PHE A 521 29.79 0.60 16.93
C PHE A 521 28.98 -0.44 17.69
N ALA A 522 28.45 -1.46 17.03
CA ALA A 522 27.85 -2.60 17.71
C ALA A 522 28.91 -3.40 18.50
N THR A 523 30.09 -3.61 17.90
CA THR A 523 31.20 -4.33 18.53
C THR A 523 31.82 -3.55 19.70
N ASP A 524 31.84 -2.21 19.60
CA ASP A 524 32.35 -1.31 20.63
C ASP A 524 31.35 -1.09 21.77
N GLY A 525 30.16 -1.70 21.72
CA GLY A 525 29.11 -1.54 22.73
C GLY A 525 28.43 -0.17 22.70
N ARG A 526 28.43 0.49 21.53
CA ARG A 526 27.92 1.84 21.31
C ARG A 526 26.94 1.97 20.13
N PRO A 527 25.95 1.07 19.98
CA PRO A 527 25.04 1.12 18.83
C PRO A 527 24.16 2.37 18.80
N GLU A 528 24.08 3.15 19.89
CA GLU A 528 23.40 4.44 19.92
C GLU A 528 23.92 5.43 18.86
N VAL A 529 25.17 5.28 18.42
CA VAL A 529 25.72 6.08 17.30
C VAL A 529 24.92 5.85 16.02
N TYR A 530 24.48 4.62 15.75
CA TYR A 530 23.63 4.33 14.59
C TYR A 530 22.26 4.98 14.74
N LEU A 531 21.69 4.95 15.95
CA LEU A 531 20.38 5.56 16.24
C LEU A 531 20.43 7.08 16.05
N ASP A 532 21.45 7.75 16.59
CA ASP A 532 21.66 9.20 16.42
C ASP A 532 21.79 9.59 14.94
N ARG A 533 22.46 8.77 14.12
CA ARG A 533 22.55 9.03 12.68
C ARG A 533 21.20 8.86 11.98
N VAL A 534 20.38 7.89 12.37
CA VAL A 534 19.02 7.74 11.83
C VAL A 534 18.16 8.94 12.22
N LEU A 535 18.24 9.40 13.48
CA LEU A 535 17.52 10.59 13.94
C LEU A 535 17.94 11.83 13.14
N ALA A 536 19.25 12.03 12.94
CA ALA A 536 19.78 13.16 12.19
C ALA A 536 19.46 13.10 10.68
N ALA A 537 19.30 11.91 10.11
CA ALA A 537 18.96 11.73 8.69
C ALA A 537 17.45 11.80 8.40
N SER A 538 16.60 11.88 9.42
CA SER A 538 15.14 11.87 9.29
C SER A 538 14.53 13.22 9.65
N PHE A 539 13.76 13.82 8.73
CA PHE A 539 13.18 15.15 8.97
C PHE A 539 12.10 15.16 10.07
N THR A 540 11.51 13.99 10.36
CA THR A 540 10.54 13.80 11.44
C THR A 540 11.17 13.77 12.83
N THR A 541 12.49 13.82 12.94
CA THR A 541 13.25 13.80 14.19
C THR A 541 14.36 14.84 14.18
N GLU A 542 14.22 15.90 13.37
CA GLU A 542 15.23 16.95 13.22
C GLU A 542 15.62 17.54 14.58
N GLY A 543 16.92 17.55 14.87
CA GLY A 543 17.46 18.10 16.12
C GLY A 543 17.33 17.18 17.34
N TYR A 544 16.76 15.98 17.22
CA TYR A 544 16.74 15.00 18.30
C TYR A 544 18.06 14.25 18.40
N THR A 545 18.45 13.91 19.63
CA THR A 545 19.55 12.98 19.93
C THR A 545 19.06 11.91 20.90
N VAL A 546 19.71 10.75 20.89
CA VAL A 546 19.46 9.65 21.81
C VAL A 546 19.65 10.13 23.25
N GLU A 547 20.71 10.88 23.55
CA GLU A 547 20.98 11.43 24.87
C GLU A 547 19.82 12.33 25.35
N ASP A 548 19.34 13.22 24.48
CA ASP A 548 18.30 14.19 24.81
C ASP A 548 16.94 13.51 25.06
N ILE A 549 16.60 12.52 24.25
CA ILE A 549 15.37 11.73 24.45
C ILE A 549 15.48 10.92 25.75
N MET A 550 16.60 10.23 25.97
CA MET A 550 16.80 9.39 27.16
C MET A 550 16.81 10.19 28.47
N ARG A 551 17.29 11.44 28.46
CA ARG A 551 17.23 12.33 29.64
C ARG A 551 15.87 13.00 29.85
N GLY A 552 14.92 12.81 28.95
CA GLY A 552 13.57 13.41 29.02
C GLY A 552 13.51 14.88 28.57
N ALA A 553 14.36 15.29 27.62
CA ALA A 553 14.33 16.66 27.10
C ALA A 553 13.02 17.01 26.35
N TYR A 554 12.31 15.99 25.86
CA TYR A 554 11.11 16.12 25.02
C TYR A 554 9.85 15.49 25.64
N GLY A 555 9.90 15.13 26.93
CA GLY A 555 8.82 14.44 27.62
C GLY A 555 9.32 13.51 28.71
N GLU A 556 8.66 12.36 28.85
CA GLU A 556 9.16 11.28 29.72
C GLU A 556 10.53 10.79 29.23
N PRO A 557 11.45 10.42 30.14
CA PRO A 557 12.72 9.79 29.76
C PRO A 557 12.51 8.61 28.80
N GLY A 558 13.17 8.66 27.65
CA GLY A 558 13.02 7.67 26.58
C GLY A 558 11.83 7.93 25.63
N GLY A 559 11.07 9.02 25.80
CA GLY A 559 9.93 9.37 24.96
C GLY A 559 10.10 10.70 24.22
N ALA A 560 9.65 10.74 22.97
CA ALA A 560 9.51 11.97 22.20
C ALA A 560 8.32 11.90 21.24
N LEU A 561 7.87 13.05 20.74
CA LEU A 561 6.88 13.12 19.68
C LEU A 561 7.57 13.22 18.32
N MET A 562 7.07 12.49 17.33
CA MET A 562 7.49 12.66 15.95
C MET A 562 7.07 14.04 15.43
N GLN A 563 7.95 14.70 14.69
CA GLN A 563 7.76 16.06 14.17
C GLN A 563 7.01 16.03 12.85
N TYR A 564 5.70 15.81 12.92
CA TYR A 564 4.80 15.88 11.77
C TYR A 564 4.22 17.27 11.57
N ARG A 565 3.75 17.54 10.35
CA ARG A 565 3.10 18.80 9.99
C ARG A 565 1.83 19.05 10.83
N THR A 566 1.09 17.99 11.13
CA THR A 566 -0.13 18.01 11.94
C THR A 566 0.00 17.02 13.10
N LEU A 567 -0.61 17.36 14.24
CA LEU A 567 -0.69 16.49 15.41
C LEU A 567 -2.11 16.58 16.00
N PRO A 568 -2.95 15.53 15.90
CA PRO A 568 -2.69 14.24 15.24
C PRO A 568 -2.41 14.38 13.74
N ARG A 569 -1.75 13.38 13.15
CA ARG A 569 -1.51 13.30 11.70
C ARG A 569 -2.83 13.21 10.93
N ILE A 570 -3.01 14.16 10.03
CA ILE A 570 -4.13 14.21 9.08
C ILE A 570 -3.57 13.95 7.67
N PRO A 571 -3.85 12.78 7.06
CA PRO A 571 -3.43 12.49 5.70
C PRO A 571 -3.93 13.54 4.71
N PHE A 572 -3.07 13.89 3.76
CA PHE A 572 -3.37 14.81 2.65
C PHE A 572 -3.68 16.24 3.06
N TYR A 573 -3.29 16.65 4.27
CA TYR A 573 -3.52 18.02 4.74
C TYR A 573 -2.92 19.05 3.78
N GLU A 574 -1.68 18.86 3.34
CA GLU A 574 -0.99 19.77 2.42
C GLU A 574 -1.61 19.78 1.03
N GLN A 575 -2.05 18.63 0.51
CA GLN A 575 -2.72 18.55 -0.78
C GLN A 575 -4.02 19.38 -0.78
N ILE A 576 -4.81 19.25 0.28
CA ILE A 576 -6.13 19.91 0.36
C ILE A 576 -6.02 21.37 0.83
N ARG A 577 -5.11 21.71 1.74
CA ARG A 577 -4.99 23.05 2.33
C ARG A 577 -4.02 23.96 1.59
N ASP A 578 -2.91 23.42 1.10
CA ASP A 578 -1.85 24.19 0.47
C ASP A 578 -1.85 24.02 -1.06
N SER A 579 -2.87 23.33 -1.59
CA SER A 579 -3.05 23.02 -3.02
C SER A 579 -1.81 22.35 -3.61
N LYS A 580 -1.17 21.46 -2.85
CA LYS A 580 -0.08 20.64 -3.37
C LYS A 580 -0.63 19.51 -4.25
N PRO A 581 0.10 19.12 -5.31
CA PRO A 581 -0.26 17.92 -6.07
C PRO A 581 -0.28 16.67 -5.18
N PHE A 582 -1.16 15.73 -5.50
CA PHE A 582 -1.02 14.33 -5.09
C PHE A 582 0.16 13.67 -5.80
N TYR A 583 0.59 12.51 -5.31
CA TYR A 583 1.76 11.80 -5.84
C TYR A 583 1.45 10.99 -7.11
N THR A 584 0.18 10.95 -7.55
CA THR A 584 -0.24 10.31 -8.81
C THR A 584 0.32 11.01 -10.04
N ASP A 585 0.30 10.35 -11.20
CA ASP A 585 0.81 10.92 -12.46
C ASP A 585 0.12 12.23 -12.88
N THR A 586 -1.15 12.41 -12.50
CA THR A 586 -1.94 13.62 -12.78
C THR A 586 -1.88 14.68 -11.68
N GLY A 587 -1.23 14.42 -10.54
CA GLY A 587 -1.25 15.34 -9.40
C GLY A 587 -2.59 15.40 -8.64
N ARG A 588 -3.55 14.53 -8.96
CA ARG A 588 -4.91 14.49 -8.40
C ARG A 588 -5.24 13.11 -7.84
N MET A 589 -6.26 12.99 -7.01
CA MET A 589 -6.77 11.68 -6.63
C MET A 589 -7.44 10.99 -7.82
N HIS A 590 -7.22 9.69 -7.97
CA HIS A 590 -7.70 8.90 -9.10
C HIS A 590 -8.93 8.06 -8.76
N ALA A 591 -9.98 8.25 -9.55
CA ALA A 591 -11.04 7.28 -9.76
C ALA A 591 -10.73 6.38 -10.97
N TYR A 592 -9.98 6.88 -11.96
CA TYR A 592 -9.66 6.18 -13.22
C TYR A 592 -8.18 5.79 -13.31
N VAL A 593 -7.86 4.73 -14.05
CA VAL A 593 -6.46 4.31 -14.28
C VAL A 593 -6.30 3.86 -15.73
N ASP A 594 -5.39 4.48 -16.47
CA ASP A 594 -5.16 4.24 -17.91
C ASP A 594 -3.80 3.63 -18.23
N ILE A 595 -3.15 2.98 -17.26
CA ILE A 595 -1.99 2.15 -17.57
C ILE A 595 -2.42 0.94 -18.42
N PRO A 596 -1.57 0.45 -19.34
CA PRO A 596 -1.93 -0.62 -20.26
C PRO A 596 -2.50 -1.86 -19.55
N GLU A 597 -1.89 -2.28 -18.43
CA GLU A 597 -2.32 -3.44 -17.66
C GLU A 597 -3.72 -3.26 -17.07
N ALA A 598 -4.09 -2.06 -16.63
CA ALA A 598 -5.42 -1.80 -16.08
C ALA A 598 -6.49 -1.85 -17.18
N ILE A 599 -6.22 -1.32 -18.37
CA ILE A 599 -7.13 -1.43 -19.52
C ILE A 599 -7.26 -2.88 -19.97
N GLU A 600 -6.13 -3.56 -20.12
CA GLU A 600 -6.05 -4.96 -20.54
C GLU A 600 -6.77 -5.91 -19.58
N TYR A 601 -6.69 -5.66 -18.28
CA TYR A 601 -7.37 -6.49 -17.27
C TYR A 601 -8.82 -6.06 -17.05
N GLY A 602 -9.28 -4.97 -17.66
CA GLY A 602 -10.63 -4.43 -17.46
C GLY A 602 -10.83 -3.87 -16.04
N GLU A 603 -9.81 -3.21 -15.52
CA GLU A 603 -9.76 -2.59 -14.19
C GLU A 603 -9.44 -1.08 -14.26
N ASN A 604 -9.53 -0.47 -15.44
CA ASN A 604 -9.35 0.97 -15.65
C ASN A 604 -10.43 1.79 -14.91
N LEU A 605 -11.68 1.33 -14.92
CA LEU A 605 -12.71 1.75 -13.96
C LEU A 605 -12.77 0.77 -12.78
N ILE A 606 -13.29 1.22 -11.65
CA ILE A 606 -13.49 0.36 -10.48
C ILE A 606 -14.67 -0.57 -10.73
N VAL A 607 -14.45 -1.87 -10.58
CA VAL A 607 -15.42 -2.94 -10.81
C VAL A 607 -15.49 -3.85 -9.60
N HIS A 608 -16.64 -4.50 -9.39
CA HIS A 608 -16.71 -5.71 -8.59
C HIS A 608 -16.15 -6.88 -9.39
N ARG A 609 -15.20 -7.60 -8.82
CA ARG A 609 -14.73 -8.89 -9.33
C ARG A 609 -15.07 -9.99 -8.33
N GLU A 610 -15.69 -11.05 -8.82
CA GLU A 610 -15.87 -12.26 -8.01
C GLU A 610 -14.52 -12.82 -7.59
N ALA A 611 -14.40 -13.31 -6.37
CA ALA A 611 -13.15 -13.85 -5.85
C ALA A 611 -12.60 -14.98 -6.74
N VAL A 612 -11.27 -15.14 -6.77
CA VAL A 612 -10.59 -16.16 -7.59
C VAL A 612 -10.98 -17.60 -7.21
N GLU A 613 -11.39 -17.82 -5.95
CA GLU A 613 -11.89 -19.12 -5.48
C GLU A 613 -13.11 -19.01 -4.56
N ALA A 614 -13.11 -18.05 -3.63
CA ALA A 614 -14.12 -17.92 -2.57
C ALA A 614 -15.43 -17.26 -3.04
N THR A 615 -16.13 -17.90 -3.98
CA THR A 615 -17.42 -17.45 -4.52
C THR A 615 -18.28 -18.64 -4.94
N PRO A 616 -19.62 -18.62 -4.79
CA PRO A 616 -20.51 -19.63 -5.34
C PRO A 616 -20.68 -19.53 -6.87
N TYR A 617 -20.29 -18.40 -7.47
CA TYR A 617 -20.44 -18.13 -8.90
C TYR A 617 -19.15 -18.47 -9.66
N LEU A 618 -19.14 -18.18 -10.97
CA LEU A 618 -17.93 -18.31 -11.78
C LEU A 618 -16.80 -17.43 -11.20
N PRO A 619 -15.62 -18.01 -10.89
CA PRO A 619 -14.56 -17.24 -10.24
C PRO A 619 -13.88 -16.21 -11.15
N ASN A 620 -13.38 -15.13 -10.55
CA ASN A 620 -12.62 -14.05 -11.18
C ASN A 620 -13.36 -13.29 -12.30
N VAL A 621 -14.70 -13.27 -12.26
CA VAL A 621 -15.50 -12.55 -13.25
C VAL A 621 -15.57 -11.07 -12.90
N ILE A 622 -15.32 -10.20 -13.88
CA ILE A 622 -15.65 -8.77 -13.84
C ILE A 622 -17.16 -8.63 -14.00
N VAL A 623 -17.83 -8.13 -12.97
CA VAL A 623 -19.28 -7.90 -13.00
C VAL A 623 -19.55 -6.53 -13.63
N SER A 624 -19.70 -6.47 -14.95
CA SER A 624 -20.06 -5.24 -15.66
C SER A 624 -20.54 -5.52 -17.09
N SER A 625 -21.32 -4.59 -17.65
CA SER A 625 -21.70 -4.48 -19.05
C SER A 625 -21.14 -3.21 -19.72
N SER A 626 -20.31 -2.45 -19.01
CA SER A 626 -19.79 -1.15 -19.42
C SER A 626 -18.96 -1.22 -20.71
N PRO A 627 -19.20 -0.33 -21.70
CA PRO A 627 -18.43 -0.29 -22.94
C PRO A 627 -17.00 0.27 -22.74
N TYR A 628 -16.72 0.82 -21.56
CA TYR A 628 -15.42 1.41 -21.21
C TYR A 628 -14.45 0.40 -20.61
N LEU A 629 -14.88 -0.86 -20.47
CA LEU A 629 -14.05 -1.96 -20.02
C LEU A 629 -13.80 -2.89 -21.21
N ARG A 630 -12.53 -3.16 -21.51
CA ARG A 630 -12.13 -4.00 -22.66
C ARG A 630 -11.12 -5.07 -22.25
N PRO A 631 -11.49 -5.95 -21.30
CA PRO A 631 -10.58 -6.97 -20.81
C PRO A 631 -10.17 -7.96 -21.89
N GLN A 632 -8.90 -8.35 -21.89
CA GLN A 632 -8.37 -9.39 -22.76
C GLN A 632 -8.73 -10.78 -22.22
N SER A 633 -9.51 -11.55 -22.98
CA SER A 633 -10.07 -12.84 -22.56
C SER A 633 -9.05 -13.98 -22.39
N TYR A 634 -7.89 -13.89 -23.06
CA TYR A 634 -6.86 -14.95 -23.15
C TYR A 634 -7.32 -16.31 -23.68
N GLY A 635 -8.62 -16.50 -23.94
CA GLY A 635 -9.21 -17.76 -24.39
C GLY A 635 -9.25 -18.88 -23.34
N ILE A 636 -9.01 -18.57 -22.06
CA ILE A 636 -9.00 -19.56 -20.97
C ILE A 636 -10.44 -20.06 -20.72
N PRO A 637 -10.71 -21.39 -20.77
CA PRO A 637 -12.05 -21.94 -20.55
C PRO A 637 -12.65 -21.57 -19.19
N LEU A 638 -13.99 -21.49 -19.13
CA LEU A 638 -14.71 -21.12 -17.91
C LEU A 638 -14.63 -22.20 -16.82
N ASP A 639 -14.54 -23.46 -17.24
CA ASP A 639 -14.42 -24.67 -16.42
C ASP A 639 -12.97 -25.09 -16.13
N ASP A 640 -11.97 -24.28 -16.51
CA ASP A 640 -10.57 -24.56 -16.18
C ASP A 640 -10.38 -24.55 -14.65
N LEU A 641 -9.74 -25.60 -14.12
CA LEU A 641 -9.53 -25.79 -12.69
C LEU A 641 -8.16 -25.30 -12.21
N ASP A 642 -7.22 -25.03 -13.12
CA ASP A 642 -5.89 -24.56 -12.77
C ASP A 642 -5.97 -23.16 -12.12
N ALA A 643 -5.43 -23.03 -10.91
CA ALA A 643 -5.51 -21.80 -10.14
C ALA A 643 -4.79 -20.63 -10.83
N GLY A 644 -3.62 -20.88 -11.44
CA GLY A 644 -2.85 -19.85 -12.13
C GLY A 644 -3.56 -19.33 -13.37
N ARG A 645 -4.19 -20.21 -14.16
CA ARG A 645 -5.02 -19.84 -15.30
C ARG A 645 -6.27 -19.08 -14.89
N ARG A 646 -6.98 -19.54 -13.86
CA ARG A 646 -8.15 -18.83 -13.33
C ARG A 646 -7.78 -17.44 -12.81
N GLN A 647 -6.64 -17.29 -12.15
CA GLN A 647 -6.15 -16.01 -11.60
C GLN A 647 -5.92 -14.95 -12.70
N VAL A 648 -5.44 -15.33 -13.88
CA VAL A 648 -5.16 -14.38 -14.98
C VAL A 648 -6.31 -14.23 -15.98
N ARG A 649 -7.35 -15.06 -15.88
CA ARG A 649 -8.50 -15.05 -16.78
C ARG A 649 -9.34 -13.79 -16.56
N ASN A 650 -9.44 -12.94 -17.58
CA ASN A 650 -10.34 -11.79 -17.55
C ASN A 650 -11.62 -12.10 -18.34
N VAL A 651 -12.73 -12.31 -17.62
CA VAL A 651 -14.05 -12.53 -18.22
C VAL A 651 -14.98 -11.47 -17.66
N MET A 652 -15.72 -10.79 -18.54
CA MET A 652 -16.69 -9.76 -18.18
C MET A 652 -18.10 -10.24 -18.48
N MET A 653 -18.98 -10.12 -17.49
CA MET A 653 -20.38 -10.54 -17.59
C MET A 653 -21.27 -9.59 -16.79
N ALA A 654 -22.49 -9.34 -17.27
CA ALA A 654 -23.50 -8.65 -16.47
C ALA A 654 -23.93 -9.53 -15.28
N TRP A 655 -24.33 -8.91 -14.17
CA TRP A 655 -24.72 -9.65 -12.96
C TRP A 655 -25.81 -10.71 -13.20
N GLY A 656 -26.77 -10.41 -14.07
CA GLY A 656 -27.83 -11.35 -14.45
C GLY A 656 -27.32 -12.68 -15.00
N ASP A 657 -26.19 -12.66 -15.71
CA ASP A 657 -25.54 -13.86 -16.23
C ASP A 657 -24.65 -14.51 -15.16
N VAL A 658 -23.91 -13.71 -14.38
CA VAL A 658 -23.03 -14.20 -13.30
C VAL A 658 -23.80 -15.06 -12.30
N LYS A 659 -24.97 -14.61 -11.84
CA LYS A 659 -25.75 -15.36 -10.85
C LYS A 659 -26.37 -16.66 -11.36
N ALA A 660 -26.38 -16.85 -12.68
CA ALA A 660 -26.78 -18.11 -13.32
C ALA A 660 -25.60 -19.10 -13.46
N THR A 661 -24.38 -18.66 -13.17
CA THR A 661 -23.19 -19.52 -13.18
C THR A 661 -22.99 -20.24 -11.85
N THR A 662 -22.09 -21.22 -11.84
CA THR A 662 -21.69 -21.95 -10.64
C THR A 662 -20.18 -22.08 -10.62
N ASN A 663 -19.58 -22.02 -9.43
CA ASN A 663 -18.16 -22.26 -9.26
C ASN A 663 -17.84 -23.73 -9.60
N PRO A 664 -16.94 -24.01 -10.56
CA PRO A 664 -16.57 -25.38 -10.93
C PRO A 664 -16.04 -26.22 -9.75
N LEU A 665 -15.45 -25.58 -8.73
CA LEU A 665 -15.00 -26.28 -7.52
C LEU A 665 -16.17 -26.69 -6.62
N TYR A 666 -17.27 -25.93 -6.58
CA TYR A 666 -18.46 -26.32 -5.81
C TYR A 666 -19.14 -27.53 -6.46
N ASP A 667 -19.21 -27.57 -7.78
CA ASP A 667 -19.70 -28.74 -8.54
C ASP A 667 -18.85 -30.00 -8.30
N ALA A 668 -17.55 -29.81 -8.02
CA ALA A 668 -16.64 -30.89 -7.62
C ALA A 668 -16.75 -31.27 -6.12
N GLY A 669 -17.63 -30.64 -5.36
CA GLY A 669 -17.89 -30.94 -3.95
C GLY A 669 -16.97 -30.24 -2.95
N TYR A 670 -16.22 -29.21 -3.36
CA TYR A 670 -15.43 -28.39 -2.46
C TYR A 670 -16.33 -27.35 -1.75
N GLU A 671 -16.14 -27.20 -0.43
CA GLU A 671 -16.76 -26.16 0.38
C GLU A 671 -15.68 -25.19 0.90
N PHE A 672 -15.96 -23.89 0.87
CA PHE A 672 -15.04 -22.86 1.36
C PHE A 672 -15.60 -22.22 2.63
N LEU A 673 -14.77 -22.14 3.66
CA LEU A 673 -15.05 -21.36 4.86
C LEU A 673 -14.16 -20.11 4.84
N CYS A 674 -14.78 -18.93 4.86
CA CYS A 674 -14.06 -17.67 4.96
C CYS A 674 -14.26 -17.08 6.35
N LEU A 675 -13.17 -16.85 7.07
CA LEU A 675 -13.19 -16.20 8.38
C LEU A 675 -12.45 -14.86 8.25
N THR A 676 -13.19 -13.77 8.42
CA THR A 676 -12.68 -12.40 8.40
C THR A 676 -13.31 -11.61 9.56
N PRO A 677 -12.83 -10.41 9.91
CA PRO A 677 -11.42 -10.04 9.85
C PRO A 677 -10.60 -10.86 10.87
N LYS A 678 -9.28 -10.85 10.70
CA LYS A 678 -8.30 -11.54 11.55
C LYS A 678 -8.63 -11.38 13.03
N SER A 679 -8.81 -12.48 13.78
CA SER A 679 -8.71 -12.42 15.25
C SER A 679 -7.24 -12.52 15.64
N ARG A 680 -6.79 -11.79 16.67
CA ARG A 680 -5.35 -11.66 17.02
C ARG A 680 -4.68 -13.00 17.43
N HIS A 681 -5.48 -14.03 17.71
CA HIS A 681 -5.02 -15.35 18.18
C HIS A 681 -5.52 -16.53 17.33
N SER A 682 -6.17 -16.26 16.19
CA SER A 682 -6.44 -17.30 15.19
C SER A 682 -5.36 -17.29 14.13
N VAL A 683 -5.04 -18.47 13.59
CA VAL A 683 -4.18 -18.63 12.42
C VAL A 683 -4.79 -17.92 11.20
N HIS A 684 -3.90 -17.48 10.30
CA HIS A 684 -4.20 -16.88 9.00
C HIS A 684 -4.94 -17.84 8.08
#